data_AF-A0A671T6Q4-F1
#
_entry.id   AF-A0A671T6Q4-F1
#
_cell.length_a   1.000
_cell.length_b   1.000
_cell.length_c   1.000
_cell.angle_alpha   90.00
_cell.angle_beta   90.00
_cell.angle_gamma   90.00
#
_symmetry.space_group_name_H-M   'P 1'
#
loop_
_entity.id
_entity.type
_entity.pdbx_description
1 polymer ?
#
loop_
_entity_poly.entity_id
_entity_poly.type
_entity_poly.pdbx_seq_one_letter_code
_entity_poly.pdbx_strand_id
1 'polypeptide(L)'
;KEEEERKEERKKSVDHYRAEVERLTRELVEANREKVRAAECGLAVLEENQSLKQQYAELEAEQETLRQELEQLQEAYTTQRKVAEDGETNEETLLQESATKEAYYMGRLLEQQAELKSSRSQASCTEAENERLSTILQDNEMLELQRSRMREEIREYKFREARLLQDYTELEEENISLQKLVSTLKQNQVEYEGLKHEIKVLEEEAALLNSQLEDALRLKDISETQLEEALNSLKSEREQKYALRKELAHHLTVCDGGFSSGCAHLIALTSAPPSGSATPTAATSPSSEDGGKCNGHLLQGAAGSVLSRLNGDFRPSSLRKTEILTPDLFSELNGPENLKLRQQLQQVEREKASLLNSLQESQALLRHTQGALTEQHEKASRLGERFRKLRRQRSSKETKGEEEDEEEETSCVPSGQEGPSLELLQCKYRVAVTEVVGLKAELKEVKDRYNECVEARARAEEQGKAQLQALETQVVQLERSCRESREMVVNLERKLRAANNTTLETQGILGTAQEELATFSEELAQLYHHVCLCNNETPNRVTLEYYRQGRMPTRISTPGHKGQDDHRVLLTPRLARRLASATGSDLRREPTNIHHLNAIIRDQIKHLQKAVDRSLQLSRQRAAASELAPLMDKDKEACMEEILKLKSLLSTKREQIATLRLVLKANKQTAEVALANLKSKYENEKTMVTETMMKLRNELKALKEDAATFSSLRAMFATRPPSLEAPSSPASSSSSSWTPPTMPYRHWTMGVRAFVVEPHTYTNLLARRYASESHYSPGSAPSSPYRSPLLASRRSMWSSSQSRPLPSHFQHSTSRYTPPSSTYSPLYPRNYGSQHPRY
;
A
#
# COMPACT_ATOMS: atom_id res chain seq x y z
N LYS A 1 189.23 -107.87 11.71
CA LYS A 1 188.53 -107.03 12.71
C LYS A 1 187.81 -105.85 12.04
N GLU A 2 188.40 -105.08 11.13
CA GLU A 2 187.69 -103.99 10.41
C GLU A 2 186.57 -104.43 9.44
N GLU A 3 186.56 -105.69 8.97
CA GLU A 3 185.56 -106.16 7.99
C GLU A 3 184.23 -106.61 8.62
N GLU A 4 184.21 -106.96 9.90
CA GLU A 4 182.97 -107.27 10.62
C GLU A 4 182.24 -106.01 11.09
N GLU A 5 182.95 -104.94 11.49
CA GLU A 5 182.34 -103.66 11.85
C GLU A 5 181.59 -103.02 10.68
N ARG A 6 182.15 -103.07 9.46
CA ARG A 6 181.48 -102.52 8.26
C ARG A 6 180.23 -103.30 7.83
N LYS A 7 180.17 -104.62 8.11
CA LYS A 7 178.95 -105.42 7.86
C LYS A 7 177.88 -105.11 8.90
N GLU A 8 178.26 -104.92 10.15
CA GLU A 8 177.36 -104.54 11.23
C GLU A 8 176.78 -103.13 11.02
N GLU A 9 177.58 -102.16 10.55
CA GLU A 9 177.12 -100.81 10.20
C GLU A 9 176.18 -100.79 9.00
N ARG A 10 176.47 -101.56 7.94
CA ARG A 10 175.56 -101.69 6.79
C ARG A 10 174.25 -102.36 7.18
N LYS A 11 174.29 -103.37 8.05
CA LYS A 11 173.10 -104.04 8.55
C LYS A 11 172.26 -103.10 9.41
N LYS A 12 172.88 -102.34 10.33
CA LYS A 12 172.22 -101.29 11.12
C LYS A 12 171.61 -100.18 10.27
N SER A 13 172.27 -99.77 9.18
CA SER A 13 171.74 -98.77 8.24
C SER A 13 170.54 -99.31 7.44
N VAL A 14 170.61 -100.55 6.94
CA VAL A 14 169.50 -101.21 6.24
C VAL A 14 168.31 -101.44 7.17
N ASP A 15 168.57 -101.85 8.41
CA ASP A 15 167.53 -102.06 9.43
C ASP A 15 166.88 -100.72 9.84
N HIS A 16 167.64 -99.63 9.89
CA HIS A 16 167.11 -98.27 10.12
C HIS A 16 166.23 -97.79 8.96
N TYR A 17 166.67 -97.96 7.70
CA TYR A 17 165.85 -97.60 6.54
C TYR A 17 164.59 -98.47 6.44
N ARG A 18 164.67 -99.76 6.80
CA ARG A 18 163.50 -100.65 6.85
C ARG A 18 162.51 -100.20 7.93
N ALA A 19 162.99 -99.90 9.13
CA ALA A 19 162.15 -99.39 10.22
C ALA A 19 161.50 -98.05 9.87
N GLU A 20 162.22 -97.18 9.15
CA GLU A 20 161.72 -95.88 8.69
C GLU A 20 160.69 -96.02 7.57
N VAL A 21 160.89 -96.95 6.62
CA VAL A 21 159.87 -97.30 5.62
C VAL A 21 158.62 -97.86 6.30
N GLU A 22 158.77 -98.72 7.30
CA GLU A 22 157.64 -99.25 8.08
C GLU A 22 156.92 -98.15 8.88
N ARG A 23 157.65 -97.15 9.41
CA ARG A 23 157.07 -95.96 10.07
C ARG A 23 156.28 -95.11 9.08
N LEU A 24 156.89 -94.72 7.96
CA LEU A 24 156.25 -93.94 6.91
C LEU A 24 155.06 -94.67 6.30
N THR A 25 155.12 -95.99 6.16
CA THR A 25 153.98 -96.80 5.68
C THR A 25 152.83 -96.78 6.68
N ARG A 26 153.12 -96.86 7.99
CA ARG A 26 152.09 -96.73 9.03
C ARG A 26 151.47 -95.33 9.04
N GLU A 27 152.28 -94.28 8.96
CA GLU A 27 151.79 -92.89 8.89
C GLU A 27 151.01 -92.62 7.60
N LEU A 28 151.41 -93.18 6.46
CA LEU A 28 150.64 -93.09 5.22
C LEU A 28 149.29 -93.80 5.34
N VAL A 29 149.25 -94.98 5.98
CA VAL A 29 148.01 -95.72 6.23
C VAL A 29 147.11 -94.96 7.21
N GLU A 30 147.68 -94.34 8.24
CA GLU A 30 146.96 -93.51 9.21
C GLU A 30 146.40 -92.24 8.56
N ALA A 31 147.22 -91.51 7.79
CA ALA A 31 146.79 -90.35 7.01
C ALA A 31 145.74 -90.72 5.95
N ASN A 32 145.84 -91.90 5.31
CA ASN A 32 144.81 -92.38 4.40
C ASN A 32 143.52 -92.73 5.15
N ARG A 33 143.59 -93.35 6.32
CA ARG A 33 142.41 -93.59 7.17
C ARG A 33 141.77 -92.29 7.64
N GLU A 34 142.55 -91.28 7.99
CA GLU A 34 142.06 -89.95 8.35
C GLU A 34 141.44 -89.22 7.18
N LYS A 35 142.05 -89.31 5.99
CA LYS A 35 141.50 -88.76 4.75
C LYS A 35 140.17 -89.43 4.38
N VAL A 36 140.08 -90.74 4.51
CA VAL A 36 138.83 -91.49 4.29
C VAL A 36 137.78 -91.09 5.32
N ARG A 37 138.13 -91.08 6.62
CA ARG A 37 137.23 -90.61 7.68
C ARG A 37 136.75 -89.17 7.46
N ALA A 38 137.62 -88.26 7.04
CA ALA A 38 137.25 -86.88 6.74
C ALA A 38 136.35 -86.76 5.51
N ALA A 39 136.54 -87.60 4.49
CA ALA A 39 135.66 -87.66 3.33
C ALA A 39 134.29 -88.27 3.68
N GLU A 40 134.26 -89.30 4.53
CA GLU A 40 133.02 -89.89 5.05
C GLU A 40 132.25 -88.87 5.90
N CYS A 41 132.92 -88.17 6.82
CA CYS A 41 132.31 -87.08 7.58
C CYS A 41 131.87 -85.92 6.67
N GLY A 42 132.67 -85.57 5.66
CA GLY A 42 132.33 -84.51 4.71
C GLY A 42 131.13 -84.85 3.84
N LEU A 43 131.02 -86.11 3.39
CA LEU A 43 129.87 -86.61 2.66
C LEU A 43 128.62 -86.61 3.54
N ALA A 44 128.71 -87.12 4.77
CA ALA A 44 127.61 -87.09 5.73
C ALA A 44 127.11 -85.65 5.98
N VAL A 45 128.01 -84.67 6.12
CA VAL A 45 127.64 -83.25 6.26
C VAL A 45 126.99 -82.70 4.99
N LEU A 46 127.45 -83.10 3.79
CA LEU A 46 126.82 -82.67 2.54
C LEU A 46 125.43 -83.29 2.34
N GLU A 47 125.25 -84.55 2.69
CA GLU A 47 123.96 -85.25 2.68
C GLU A 47 123.00 -84.61 3.70
N GLU A 48 123.47 -84.31 4.92
CA GLU A 48 122.71 -83.53 5.92
C GLU A 48 122.39 -82.12 5.41
N ASN A 49 123.33 -81.42 4.78
CA ASN A 49 123.09 -80.08 4.22
C ASN A 49 122.07 -80.12 3.08
N GLN A 50 122.12 -81.14 2.22
CA GLN A 50 121.16 -81.34 1.15
C GLN A 50 119.77 -81.69 1.70
N SER A 51 119.70 -82.57 2.69
CA SER A 51 118.48 -82.92 3.41
C SER A 51 117.86 -81.68 4.08
N LEU A 52 118.66 -80.87 4.78
CA LEU A 52 118.21 -79.62 5.39
C LEU A 52 117.71 -78.62 4.35
N LYS A 53 118.40 -78.47 3.21
CA LYS A 53 117.94 -77.58 2.13
C LYS A 53 116.61 -78.02 1.53
N GLN A 54 116.41 -79.33 1.37
CA GLN A 54 115.12 -79.86 0.93
C GLN A 54 114.04 -79.55 1.96
N GLN A 55 114.30 -79.82 3.23
CA GLN A 55 113.37 -79.47 4.33
C GLN A 55 113.07 -77.97 4.40
N TYR A 56 114.07 -77.10 4.20
CA TYR A 56 113.85 -75.64 4.15
C TYR A 56 112.99 -75.23 2.96
N ALA A 57 113.25 -75.79 1.76
CA ALA A 57 112.46 -75.49 0.57
C ALA A 57 111.01 -76.00 0.71
N GLU A 58 110.83 -77.18 1.30
CA GLU A 58 109.51 -77.73 1.64
C GLU A 58 108.79 -76.83 2.65
N LEU A 59 109.46 -76.43 3.74
CA LEU A 59 108.90 -75.50 4.73
C LEU A 59 108.58 -74.11 4.15
N GLU A 60 109.39 -73.60 3.22
CA GLU A 60 109.11 -72.34 2.52
C GLU A 60 107.88 -72.47 1.60
N ALA A 61 107.76 -73.58 0.88
CA ALA A 61 106.60 -73.87 0.06
C ALA A 61 105.33 -74.01 0.93
N GLU A 62 105.40 -74.74 2.04
CA GLU A 62 104.33 -74.85 3.02
C GLU A 62 103.96 -73.48 3.60
N GLN A 63 104.94 -72.67 3.99
CA GLN A 63 104.68 -71.31 4.48
C GLN A 63 103.97 -70.44 3.43
N GLU A 64 104.37 -70.54 2.16
CA GLU A 64 103.74 -69.78 1.08
C GLU A 64 102.31 -70.25 0.79
N THR A 65 102.06 -71.57 0.81
CA THR A 65 100.69 -72.10 0.69
C THR A 65 99.80 -71.64 1.84
N LEU A 66 100.29 -71.69 3.09
CA LEU A 66 99.56 -71.20 4.26
C LEU A 66 99.31 -69.69 4.20
N ARG A 67 100.22 -68.88 3.64
CA ARG A 67 99.98 -67.45 3.40
C ARG A 67 98.83 -67.23 2.42
N GLN A 68 98.82 -67.95 1.30
CA GLN A 68 97.77 -67.83 0.29
C GLN A 68 96.41 -68.29 0.83
N GLU A 69 96.37 -69.38 1.60
CA GLU A 69 95.16 -69.82 2.28
C GLU A 69 94.64 -68.79 3.30
N LEU A 70 95.55 -68.17 4.07
CA LEU A 70 95.20 -67.10 5.01
C LEU A 70 94.62 -65.88 4.27
N GLU A 71 95.22 -65.48 3.16
CA GLU A 71 94.76 -64.35 2.34
C GLU A 71 93.38 -64.64 1.74
N GLN A 72 93.18 -65.84 1.17
CA GLN A 72 91.87 -66.28 0.67
C GLN A 72 90.81 -66.32 1.77
N LEU A 73 91.16 -66.79 2.97
CA LEU A 73 90.25 -66.79 4.12
C LEU A 73 89.93 -65.37 4.60
N GLN A 74 90.90 -64.45 4.59
CA GLN A 74 90.66 -63.04 4.91
C GLN A 74 89.76 -62.36 3.86
N GLU A 75 89.97 -62.62 2.57
CA GLU A 75 89.10 -62.15 1.51
C GLU A 75 87.69 -62.73 1.62
N ALA A 76 87.55 -64.03 1.88
CA ALA A 76 86.26 -64.68 2.12
C ALA A 76 85.54 -64.10 3.36
N TYR A 77 86.26 -63.85 4.45
CA TYR A 77 85.70 -63.24 5.65
C TYR A 77 85.26 -61.79 5.42
N THR A 78 86.08 -60.99 4.74
CA THR A 78 85.73 -59.59 4.44
C THR A 78 84.57 -59.47 3.46
N THR A 79 84.49 -60.36 2.46
CA THR A 79 83.34 -60.42 1.54
C THR A 79 82.08 -60.88 2.26
N GLN A 80 82.13 -61.91 3.10
CA GLN A 80 80.99 -62.34 3.91
C GLN A 80 80.51 -61.22 4.84
N ARG A 81 81.44 -60.49 5.48
CA ARG A 81 81.11 -59.35 6.33
C ARG A 81 80.40 -58.25 5.55
N LYS A 82 80.90 -57.88 4.36
CA LYS A 82 80.24 -56.89 3.50
C LYS A 82 78.85 -57.35 3.05
N VAL A 83 78.69 -58.62 2.66
CA VAL A 83 77.38 -59.16 2.29
C VAL A 83 76.40 -59.14 3.47
N ALA A 84 76.88 -59.41 4.69
CA ALA A 84 76.05 -59.27 5.89
C ALA A 84 75.66 -57.82 6.16
N GLU A 85 76.62 -56.89 6.10
CA GLU A 85 76.37 -55.44 6.25
C GLU A 85 75.41 -54.91 5.16
N ASP A 86 75.57 -55.33 3.91
CA ASP A 86 74.67 -55.00 2.79
C ASP A 86 73.28 -55.63 2.99
N GLY A 87 73.20 -56.82 3.57
CA GLY A 87 71.95 -57.48 3.95
C GLY A 87 71.21 -56.71 5.05
N GLU A 88 71.91 -56.34 6.12
CA GLU A 88 71.38 -55.55 7.24
C GLU A 88 70.90 -54.18 6.78
N THR A 89 71.69 -53.46 5.98
CA THR A 89 71.29 -52.15 5.43
C THR A 89 70.09 -52.25 4.50
N ASN A 90 70.02 -53.29 3.65
CA ASN A 90 68.86 -53.51 2.80
C ASN A 90 67.59 -53.83 3.62
N GLU A 91 67.69 -54.67 4.66
CA GLU A 91 66.58 -54.92 5.58
C GLU A 91 66.12 -53.64 6.31
N GLU A 92 67.06 -52.81 6.78
CA GLU A 92 66.76 -51.53 7.43
C GLU A 92 66.03 -50.58 6.47
N THR A 93 66.47 -50.47 5.21
CA THR A 93 65.79 -49.64 4.21
C THR A 93 64.37 -50.11 3.92
N LEU A 94 64.14 -51.43 3.80
CA LEU A 94 62.81 -52.00 3.59
C LEU A 94 61.89 -51.76 4.79
N LEU A 95 62.40 -51.87 6.01
CA LEU A 95 61.65 -51.56 7.23
C LEU A 95 61.28 -50.07 7.29
N GLN A 96 62.22 -49.18 6.95
CA GLN A 96 61.95 -47.75 6.90
C GLN A 96 60.94 -47.38 5.82
N GLU A 97 61.02 -48.00 4.64
CA GLU A 97 60.00 -47.87 3.61
C GLU A 97 58.62 -48.38 4.07
N SER A 98 58.56 -49.48 4.81
CA SER A 98 57.31 -50.00 5.35
C SER A 98 56.72 -49.02 6.37
N ALA A 99 57.54 -48.55 7.32
CA ALA A 99 57.11 -47.59 8.34
C ALA A 99 56.63 -46.26 7.73
N THR A 100 57.32 -45.76 6.70
CA THR A 100 56.91 -44.53 6.00
C THR A 100 55.61 -44.71 5.21
N LYS A 101 55.42 -45.86 4.54
CA LYS A 101 54.16 -46.20 3.86
C LYS A 101 53.01 -46.33 4.86
N GLU A 102 53.23 -47.01 5.99
CA GLU A 102 52.23 -47.12 7.07
C GLU A 102 51.87 -45.75 7.65
N ALA A 103 52.85 -44.90 7.95
CA ALA A 103 52.61 -43.55 8.43
C ALA A 103 51.81 -42.71 7.43
N TYR A 104 52.11 -42.82 6.13
CA TYR A 104 51.38 -42.14 5.07
C TYR A 104 49.91 -42.59 5.00
N TYR A 105 49.65 -43.90 4.96
CA TYR A 105 48.29 -44.42 4.90
C TYR A 105 47.50 -44.13 6.18
N MET A 106 48.15 -44.19 7.34
CA MET A 106 47.55 -43.80 8.62
C MET A 106 47.16 -42.33 8.63
N GLY A 107 48.05 -41.44 8.18
CA GLY A 107 47.78 -40.00 8.05
C GLY A 107 46.60 -39.73 7.12
N ARG A 108 46.59 -40.35 5.94
CA ARG A 108 45.50 -40.22 4.96
C ARG A 108 44.17 -40.75 5.49
N LEU A 109 44.17 -41.84 6.25
CA LEU A 109 42.98 -42.39 6.88
C LEU A 109 42.40 -41.43 7.93
N LEU A 110 43.26 -40.83 8.75
CA LEU A 110 42.84 -39.82 9.74
C LEU A 110 42.28 -38.55 9.08
N GLU A 111 42.91 -38.08 8.01
CA GLU A 111 42.43 -36.94 7.22
C GLU A 111 41.04 -37.22 6.63
N GLN A 112 40.87 -38.37 5.96
CA GLN A 112 39.56 -38.78 5.43
C GLN A 112 38.50 -38.94 6.52
N GLN A 113 38.87 -39.44 7.70
CA GLN A 113 37.96 -39.55 8.83
C GLN A 113 37.55 -38.18 9.39
N ALA A 114 38.48 -37.21 9.41
CA ALA A 114 38.19 -35.83 9.80
C ALA A 114 37.30 -35.13 8.78
N GLU A 115 37.58 -35.29 7.48
CA GLU A 115 36.74 -34.77 6.40
C GLU A 115 35.32 -35.33 6.44
N LEU A 116 35.16 -36.65 6.66
CA LEU A 116 33.85 -37.27 6.81
C LEU A 116 33.07 -36.72 8.01
N LYS A 117 33.74 -36.51 9.15
CA LYS A 117 33.11 -35.91 10.34
C LYS A 117 32.69 -34.46 10.08
N SER A 118 33.55 -33.68 9.42
CA SER A 118 33.27 -32.29 9.05
C SER A 118 32.12 -32.18 8.04
N SER A 119 32.11 -33.04 7.01
CA SER A 119 31.02 -33.09 6.03
C SER A 119 29.69 -33.48 6.67
N ARG A 120 29.69 -34.43 7.61
CA ARG A 120 28.49 -34.82 8.37
C ARG A 120 27.94 -33.68 9.24
N SER A 121 28.81 -32.96 9.94
CA SER A 121 28.36 -31.82 10.75
C SER A 121 27.83 -30.68 9.88
N GLN A 122 28.46 -30.42 8.72
CA GLN A 122 27.98 -29.46 7.75
C GLN A 122 26.60 -29.86 7.20
N ALA A 123 26.42 -31.13 6.83
CA ALA A 123 25.12 -31.63 6.35
C ALA A 123 24.02 -31.45 7.40
N SER A 124 24.28 -31.83 8.66
CA SER A 124 23.33 -31.62 9.77
C SER A 124 23.03 -30.14 10.02
N CYS A 125 24.03 -29.26 9.91
CA CYS A 125 23.83 -27.82 10.02
C CYS A 125 22.94 -27.27 8.89
N THR A 126 23.16 -27.71 7.65
CA THR A 126 22.31 -27.32 6.51
C THR A 126 20.89 -27.88 6.63
N GLU A 127 20.72 -29.07 7.21
CA GLU A 127 19.41 -29.67 7.47
C GLU A 127 18.62 -28.85 8.50
N ALA A 128 19.26 -28.48 9.62
CA ALA A 128 18.64 -27.60 10.62
C ALA A 128 18.30 -26.21 10.05
N GLU A 129 19.15 -25.65 9.17
CA GLU A 129 18.85 -24.39 8.48
C GLU A 129 17.66 -24.54 7.52
N ASN A 130 17.57 -25.65 6.78
CA ASN A 130 16.44 -25.95 5.90
C ASN A 130 15.12 -26.09 6.69
N GLU A 131 15.14 -26.75 7.85
CA GLU A 131 13.97 -26.83 8.74
C GLU A 131 13.55 -25.43 9.21
N ARG A 132 14.51 -24.60 9.61
CA ARG A 132 14.25 -23.20 10.00
C ARG A 132 13.69 -22.36 8.86
N LEU A 133 14.18 -22.56 7.63
CA LEU A 133 13.64 -21.87 6.45
C LEU A 133 12.23 -22.37 6.13
N SER A 134 11.95 -23.66 6.30
CA SER A 134 10.62 -24.24 6.11
C SER A 134 9.58 -23.65 7.07
N THR A 135 9.92 -23.48 8.35
CA THR A 135 9.01 -22.84 9.33
C THR A 135 8.74 -21.38 8.98
N ILE A 136 9.77 -20.62 8.58
CA ILE A 136 9.60 -19.22 8.12
C ILE A 136 8.71 -19.14 6.87
N LEU A 137 8.83 -20.10 5.94
CA LEU A 137 7.96 -20.16 4.76
C LEU A 137 6.50 -20.39 5.15
N GLN A 138 6.22 -21.30 6.07
CA GLN A 138 4.86 -21.54 6.59
C GLN A 138 4.29 -20.28 7.26
N ASP A 139 5.07 -19.61 8.11
CA ASP A 139 4.65 -18.35 8.74
C ASP A 139 4.36 -17.26 7.70
N ASN A 140 5.16 -17.18 6.64
CA ASN A 140 4.93 -16.26 5.54
C ASN A 140 3.61 -16.56 4.82
N GLU A 141 3.35 -17.83 4.47
CA GLU A 141 2.09 -18.26 3.87
C GLU A 141 0.87 -17.88 4.73
N MET A 142 0.97 -18.07 6.05
CA MET A 142 -0.07 -17.68 7.00
C MET A 142 -0.30 -16.15 7.02
N LEU A 143 0.78 -15.37 7.01
CA LEU A 143 0.71 -13.90 6.91
C LEU A 143 0.14 -13.45 5.55
N GLU A 144 0.44 -14.15 4.45
CA GLU A 144 -0.14 -13.86 3.15
C GLU A 144 -1.65 -14.11 3.13
N LEU A 145 -2.08 -15.19 3.78
CA LEU A 145 -3.49 -15.55 3.97
C LEU A 145 -4.20 -14.49 4.82
N GLN A 146 -3.63 -14.06 5.94
CA GLN A 146 -4.19 -12.98 6.75
C GLN A 146 -4.27 -11.67 5.96
N ARG A 147 -3.22 -11.31 5.22
CA ARG A 147 -3.20 -10.14 4.32
C ARG A 147 -4.26 -10.23 3.23
N SER A 148 -4.60 -11.43 2.75
CA SER A 148 -5.69 -11.62 1.79
C SER A 148 -7.07 -11.38 2.42
N ARG A 149 -7.31 -11.92 3.63
CA ARG A 149 -8.55 -11.72 4.40
C ARG A 149 -8.80 -10.26 4.75
N MET A 150 -7.78 -9.57 5.29
CA MET A 150 -7.91 -8.13 5.59
C MET A 150 -8.23 -7.30 4.34
N ARG A 151 -7.72 -7.68 3.16
CA ARG A 151 -8.06 -7.01 1.89
C ARG A 151 -9.47 -7.31 1.41
N GLU A 152 -10.04 -8.45 1.78
CA GLU A 152 -11.45 -8.80 1.52
C GLU A 152 -12.36 -7.98 2.44
N GLU A 153 -12.08 -7.95 3.73
CA GLU A 153 -12.82 -7.15 4.70
C GLU A 153 -12.80 -5.66 4.33
N ILE A 154 -11.66 -5.09 3.96
CA ILE A 154 -11.58 -3.69 3.49
C ILE A 154 -12.45 -3.47 2.25
N ARG A 155 -12.54 -4.44 1.33
CA ARG A 155 -13.41 -4.33 0.15
C ARG A 155 -14.88 -4.38 0.54
N GLU A 156 -15.25 -5.24 1.46
CA GLU A 156 -16.61 -5.34 1.99
C GLU A 156 -17.03 -4.06 2.73
N TYR A 157 -16.15 -3.50 3.56
CA TYR A 157 -16.40 -2.23 4.24
C TYR A 157 -16.58 -1.09 3.25
N LYS A 158 -15.74 -1.01 2.21
CA LYS A 158 -15.90 0.01 1.15
C LYS A 158 -17.21 -0.15 0.39
N PHE A 159 -17.64 -1.38 0.11
CA PHE A 159 -18.91 -1.63 -0.55
C PHE A 159 -20.09 -1.23 0.34
N ARG A 160 -20.02 -1.56 1.64
CA ARG A 160 -21.04 -1.16 2.62
C ARG A 160 -21.11 0.35 2.81
N GLU A 161 -19.96 1.02 2.89
CA GLU A 161 -19.86 2.47 2.98
C GLU A 161 -20.47 3.15 1.75
N ALA A 162 -20.14 2.68 0.54
CA ALA A 162 -20.73 3.21 -0.69
C ALA A 162 -22.25 3.08 -0.72
N ARG A 163 -22.78 1.94 -0.25
CA ARG A 163 -24.24 1.72 -0.14
C ARG A 163 -24.87 2.66 0.89
N LEU A 164 -24.29 2.79 2.07
CA LEU A 164 -24.80 3.71 3.08
C LEU A 164 -24.79 5.15 2.61
N LEU A 165 -23.74 5.59 1.91
CA LEU A 165 -23.67 6.92 1.30
C LEU A 165 -24.78 7.12 0.27
N GLN A 166 -25.08 6.11 -0.55
CA GLN A 166 -26.22 6.16 -1.46
C GLN A 166 -27.55 6.33 -0.71
N ASP A 167 -27.79 5.52 0.32
CA ASP A 167 -29.00 5.62 1.14
C ASP A 167 -29.14 7.02 1.79
N TYR A 168 -28.01 7.60 2.26
CA TYR A 168 -27.99 8.97 2.77
C TYR A 168 -28.36 10.01 1.71
N THR A 169 -27.82 9.89 0.49
CA THR A 169 -28.16 10.81 -0.59
C THR A 169 -29.65 10.73 -0.98
N GLU A 170 -30.22 9.52 -1.01
CA GLU A 170 -31.65 9.33 -1.27
C GLU A 170 -32.52 9.99 -0.18
N LEU A 171 -32.15 9.81 1.09
CA LEU A 171 -32.84 10.47 2.22
C LEU A 171 -32.70 12.00 2.20
N GLU A 172 -31.55 12.53 1.79
CA GLU A 172 -31.35 13.97 1.63
C GLU A 172 -32.24 14.55 0.51
N GLU A 173 -32.35 13.84 -0.62
CA GLU A 173 -33.24 14.20 -1.72
C GLU A 173 -34.72 14.19 -1.28
N GLU A 174 -35.15 13.15 -0.58
CA GLU A 174 -36.50 13.07 0.01
C GLU A 174 -36.77 14.23 0.97
N ASN A 175 -35.82 14.56 1.86
CA ASN A 175 -35.97 15.68 2.79
C ASN A 175 -36.10 17.03 2.06
N ILE A 176 -35.26 17.28 1.06
CA ILE A 176 -35.35 18.48 0.21
C ILE A 176 -36.71 18.54 -0.48
N SER A 177 -37.22 17.41 -0.99
CA SER A 177 -38.54 17.36 -1.63
C SER A 177 -39.68 17.70 -0.65
N LEU A 178 -39.62 17.18 0.58
CA LEU A 178 -40.59 17.48 1.64
C LEU A 178 -40.52 18.95 2.07
N GLN A 179 -39.32 19.52 2.22
CA GLN A 179 -39.16 20.94 2.53
C GLN A 179 -39.75 21.85 1.44
N LYS A 180 -39.58 21.49 0.16
CA LYS A 180 -40.19 22.20 -0.98
C LYS A 180 -41.72 22.10 -0.94
N LEU A 181 -42.27 20.92 -0.66
CA LEU A 181 -43.71 20.73 -0.53
C LEU A 181 -44.29 21.55 0.62
N VAL A 182 -43.64 21.53 1.80
CA VAL A 182 -44.04 22.34 2.96
C VAL A 182 -43.98 23.84 2.64
N SER A 183 -42.94 24.30 1.95
CA SER A 183 -42.82 25.72 1.56
C SER A 183 -43.93 26.12 0.59
N THR A 184 -44.26 25.25 -0.37
CA THR A 184 -45.37 25.47 -1.31
C THR A 184 -46.71 25.51 -0.59
N LEU A 185 -46.95 24.60 0.36
CA LEU A 185 -48.17 24.61 1.18
C LEU A 185 -48.30 25.89 2.02
N LYS A 186 -47.20 26.37 2.61
CA LYS A 186 -47.19 27.64 3.34
C LYS A 186 -47.51 28.83 2.43
N GLN A 187 -46.95 28.85 1.22
CA GLN A 187 -47.25 29.88 0.23
C GLN A 187 -48.74 29.86 -0.15
N ASN A 188 -49.28 28.68 -0.49
CA ASN A 188 -50.70 28.51 -0.82
C ASN A 188 -51.62 28.89 0.36
N GLN A 189 -51.19 28.67 1.61
CA GLN A 189 -51.94 29.06 2.79
C GLN A 189 -52.03 30.60 2.93
N VAL A 190 -50.93 31.32 2.64
CA VAL A 190 -50.94 32.79 2.63
C VAL A 190 -51.84 33.32 1.52
N GLU A 191 -51.78 32.73 0.32
CA GLU A 191 -52.65 33.09 -0.80
C GLU A 191 -54.13 32.86 -0.47
N TYR A 192 -54.46 31.72 0.15
CA TYR A 192 -55.82 31.41 0.60
C TYR A 192 -56.34 32.43 1.62
N GLU A 193 -55.54 32.78 2.64
CA GLU A 193 -55.94 33.83 3.59
C GLU A 193 -56.08 35.18 2.89
N GLY A 194 -55.25 35.52 1.91
CA GLY A 194 -55.39 36.72 1.07
C GLY A 194 -56.74 36.78 0.36
N LEU A 195 -57.09 35.73 -0.39
CA LEU A 195 -58.37 35.61 -1.09
C LEU A 195 -59.56 35.66 -0.13
N LYS A 196 -59.43 35.06 1.06
CA LYS A 196 -60.47 35.10 2.09
C LYS A 196 -60.71 36.51 2.63
N HIS A 197 -59.69 37.35 2.74
CA HIS A 197 -59.88 38.77 3.10
C HIS A 197 -60.51 39.54 1.94
N GLU A 198 -60.10 39.27 0.70
CA GLU A 198 -60.69 39.88 -0.50
C GLU A 198 -62.19 39.56 -0.63
N ILE A 199 -62.58 38.30 -0.42
CA ILE A 199 -64.00 37.90 -0.41
C ILE A 199 -64.79 38.67 0.65
N LYS A 200 -64.26 38.81 1.88
CA LYS A 200 -64.94 39.56 2.95
C LYS A 200 -65.14 41.02 2.60
N VAL A 201 -64.13 41.67 2.02
CA VAL A 201 -64.24 43.06 1.57
C VAL A 201 -65.35 43.19 0.52
N LEU A 202 -65.38 42.28 -0.45
CA LEU A 202 -66.44 42.25 -1.48
C LEU A 202 -67.83 41.98 -0.87
N GLU A 203 -67.94 41.14 0.15
CA GLU A 203 -69.19 40.91 0.90
C GLU A 203 -69.66 42.16 1.64
N GLU A 204 -68.74 42.90 2.28
CA GLU A 204 -69.03 44.18 2.95
C GLU A 204 -69.47 45.26 1.96
N GLU A 205 -68.78 45.37 0.81
CA GLU A 205 -69.17 46.27 -0.29
C GLU A 205 -70.56 45.92 -0.84
N ALA A 206 -70.85 44.64 -1.04
CA ALA A 206 -72.16 44.18 -1.49
C ALA A 206 -73.27 44.48 -0.46
N ALA A 207 -72.99 44.31 0.84
CA ALA A 207 -73.91 44.65 1.91
C ALA A 207 -74.21 46.16 1.98
N LEU A 208 -73.18 47.01 1.79
CA LEU A 208 -73.35 48.46 1.72
C LEU A 208 -74.23 48.85 0.53
N LEU A 209 -73.95 48.30 -0.67
CA LEU A 209 -74.75 48.55 -1.87
C LEU A 209 -76.20 48.09 -1.69
N ASN A 210 -76.44 46.96 -1.03
CA ASN A 210 -77.79 46.49 -0.71
C ASN A 210 -78.50 47.45 0.25
N SER A 211 -77.83 47.94 1.30
CA SER A 211 -78.42 48.95 2.20
C SER A 211 -78.77 50.24 1.45
N GLN A 212 -77.91 50.71 0.55
CA GLN A 212 -78.18 51.89 -0.28
C GLN A 212 -79.37 51.65 -1.22
N LEU A 213 -79.50 50.45 -1.78
CA LEU A 213 -80.63 50.06 -2.61
C LEU A 213 -81.94 50.02 -1.80
N GLU A 214 -81.92 49.47 -0.59
CA GLU A 214 -83.09 49.45 0.31
C GLU A 214 -83.56 50.86 0.68
N ASP A 215 -82.64 51.77 0.99
CA ASP A 215 -82.97 53.16 1.29
C ASP A 215 -83.52 53.89 0.05
N ALA A 216 -82.99 53.62 -1.14
CA ALA A 216 -83.53 54.13 -2.40
C ALA A 216 -84.95 53.60 -2.69
N LEU A 217 -85.20 52.31 -2.40
CA LEU A 217 -86.54 51.71 -2.51
C LEU A 217 -87.51 52.32 -1.50
N ARG A 218 -87.11 52.52 -0.24
CA ARG A 218 -87.93 53.22 0.76
C ARG A 218 -88.29 54.64 0.32
N LEU A 219 -87.33 55.38 -0.21
CA LEU A 219 -87.56 56.72 -0.71
C LEU A 219 -88.52 56.71 -1.91
N LYS A 220 -88.40 55.72 -2.80
CA LYS A 220 -89.34 55.47 -3.89
C LYS A 220 -90.75 55.22 -3.35
N ASP A 221 -90.93 54.30 -2.40
CA ASP A 221 -92.24 53.98 -1.81
C ASP A 221 -92.88 55.21 -1.13
N ILE A 222 -92.08 56.03 -0.45
CA ILE A 222 -92.54 57.31 0.12
C ILE A 222 -92.99 58.27 -0.99
N SER A 223 -92.21 58.39 -2.08
CA SER A 223 -92.59 59.25 -3.20
C SER A 223 -93.84 58.75 -3.94
N GLU A 224 -94.03 57.43 -4.04
CA GLU A 224 -95.20 56.80 -4.64
C GLU A 224 -96.45 57.04 -3.77
N THR A 225 -96.35 56.85 -2.46
CA THR A 225 -97.48 57.14 -1.53
C THR A 225 -97.84 58.62 -1.52
N GLN A 226 -96.86 59.54 -1.50
CA GLN A 226 -97.11 60.98 -1.61
C GLN A 226 -97.80 61.35 -2.93
N LEU A 227 -97.41 60.73 -4.04
CA LEU A 227 -98.06 60.91 -5.34
C LEU A 227 -99.52 60.40 -5.29
N GLU A 228 -99.76 59.22 -4.72
CA GLU A 228 -101.11 58.66 -4.55
C GLU A 228 -102.01 59.54 -3.68
N GLU A 229 -101.49 60.07 -2.56
CA GLU A 229 -102.21 61.00 -1.67
C GLU A 229 -102.56 62.31 -2.39
N ALA A 230 -101.65 62.87 -3.17
CA ALA A 230 -101.89 64.07 -3.98
C ALA A 230 -102.96 63.81 -5.07
N LEU A 231 -102.90 62.65 -5.73
CA LEU A 231 -103.89 62.24 -6.71
C LEU A 231 -105.27 62.03 -6.08
N ASN A 232 -105.35 61.42 -4.89
CA ASN A 232 -106.61 61.24 -4.16
C ASN A 232 -107.18 62.58 -3.66
N SER A 233 -106.34 63.49 -3.17
CA SER A 233 -106.75 64.85 -2.81
C SER A 233 -107.29 65.62 -4.02
N LEU A 234 -106.67 65.47 -5.19
CA LEU A 234 -107.18 66.07 -6.43
C LEU A 234 -108.52 65.46 -6.85
N LYS A 235 -108.71 64.14 -6.66
CA LYS A 235 -109.99 63.47 -6.92
C LYS A 235 -111.09 63.99 -5.99
N SER A 236 -110.83 64.10 -4.69
CA SER A 236 -111.83 64.62 -3.73
C SER A 236 -112.17 66.08 -3.99
N GLU A 237 -111.19 66.94 -4.31
CA GLU A 237 -111.42 68.33 -4.76
C GLU A 237 -112.29 68.39 -6.03
N ARG A 238 -112.06 67.49 -7.00
CA ARG A 238 -112.90 67.38 -8.21
C ARG A 238 -114.33 66.95 -7.86
N GLU A 239 -114.49 65.98 -6.97
CA GLU A 239 -115.80 65.50 -6.50
C GLU A 239 -116.56 66.58 -5.72
N GLN A 240 -115.89 67.31 -4.83
CA GLN A 240 -116.45 68.47 -4.12
C GLN A 240 -116.86 69.57 -5.10
N LYS A 241 -115.99 69.93 -6.06
CA LYS A 241 -116.31 70.90 -7.12
C LYS A 241 -117.48 70.43 -7.98
N TYR A 242 -117.61 69.14 -8.24
CA TYR A 242 -118.74 68.55 -8.96
C TYR A 242 -120.02 68.61 -8.11
N ALA A 243 -119.95 68.30 -6.81
CA ALA A 243 -121.07 68.41 -5.87
C ALA A 243 -121.58 69.85 -5.76
N LEU A 244 -120.68 70.83 -5.56
CA LEU A 244 -121.03 72.27 -5.54
C LEU A 244 -121.65 72.72 -6.86
N ARG A 245 -121.14 72.25 -8.01
CA ARG A 245 -121.79 72.52 -9.31
C ARG A 245 -123.19 71.92 -9.40
N LYS A 246 -123.40 70.72 -8.85
CA LYS A 246 -124.71 70.06 -8.81
C LYS A 246 -125.68 70.80 -7.89
N GLU A 247 -125.23 71.25 -6.72
CA GLU A 247 -126.01 72.09 -5.80
C GLU A 247 -126.36 73.44 -6.44
N LEU A 248 -125.41 74.10 -7.11
CA LEU A 248 -125.65 75.35 -7.82
C LEU A 248 -126.64 75.17 -8.98
N ALA A 249 -126.53 74.06 -9.73
CA ALA A 249 -127.52 73.66 -10.73
C ALA A 249 -128.89 73.35 -10.11
N HIS A 250 -128.92 72.70 -8.93
CA HIS A 250 -130.15 72.43 -8.18
C HIS A 250 -130.80 73.72 -7.66
N HIS A 251 -130.05 74.68 -7.14
CA HIS A 251 -130.56 76.02 -6.78
C HIS A 251 -131.09 76.77 -8.01
N LEU A 252 -130.45 76.64 -9.18
CA LEU A 252 -131.02 77.12 -10.44
C LEU A 252 -132.35 76.44 -10.80
N THR A 253 -132.55 75.17 -10.40
CA THR A 253 -133.75 74.38 -10.70
C THR A 253 -134.86 74.53 -9.62
N VAL A 254 -134.50 74.83 -8.36
CA VAL A 254 -135.42 74.98 -7.21
C VAL A 254 -135.87 76.43 -7.02
N CYS A 255 -135.09 77.41 -7.48
CA CYS A 255 -135.56 78.78 -7.68
C CYS A 255 -136.46 78.92 -8.93
N ASP A 256 -137.38 77.96 -9.13
CA ASP A 256 -138.43 78.05 -10.14
C ASP A 256 -139.73 78.51 -9.45
N GLY A 257 -139.78 79.83 -9.25
CA GLY A 257 -140.86 80.55 -8.62
C GLY A 257 -140.69 82.06 -8.82
N GLY A 258 -140.92 82.55 -10.04
CA GLY A 258 -141.30 83.95 -10.27
C GLY A 258 -140.32 84.91 -10.95
N PHE A 259 -139.13 84.49 -11.41
CA PHE A 259 -138.27 85.31 -12.27
C PHE A 259 -137.55 84.49 -13.36
N SER A 260 -138.32 83.81 -14.21
CA SER A 260 -137.86 83.27 -15.49
C SER A 260 -137.82 84.37 -16.57
N SER A 261 -137.05 85.44 -16.34
CA SER A 261 -136.87 86.51 -17.35
C SER A 261 -135.59 87.34 -17.18
N GLY A 262 -134.50 86.76 -16.66
CA GLY A 262 -133.21 87.49 -16.49
C GLY A 262 -131.93 86.71 -16.76
N CYS A 263 -131.92 85.37 -16.65
CA CYS A 263 -130.67 84.59 -16.70
C CYS A 263 -130.52 83.65 -17.90
N ALA A 264 -131.26 83.90 -18.99
CA ALA A 264 -130.94 83.37 -20.32
C ALA A 264 -129.69 84.03 -20.94
N HIS A 265 -129.08 85.02 -20.25
CA HIS A 265 -127.97 85.82 -20.74
C HIS A 265 -126.57 85.39 -20.27
N LEU A 266 -126.45 84.36 -19.41
CA LEU A 266 -125.16 83.75 -19.00
C LEU A 266 -125.01 82.27 -19.40
N ILE A 267 -125.89 81.77 -20.27
CA ILE A 267 -125.77 80.44 -20.90
C ILE A 267 -125.19 80.56 -22.33
N ALA A 268 -124.90 81.79 -22.79
CA ALA A 268 -124.48 82.11 -24.15
C ALA A 268 -123.11 82.83 -24.23
N LEU A 269 -122.14 82.45 -23.39
CA LEU A 269 -120.73 82.79 -23.61
C LEU A 269 -119.85 81.54 -23.44
N THR A 270 -119.51 80.96 -24.61
CA THR A 270 -118.17 80.41 -24.95
C THR A 270 -117.67 79.23 -24.11
N SER A 271 -117.63 77.98 -24.56
CA SER A 271 -117.01 77.42 -25.78
C SER A 271 -115.71 78.12 -26.21
N ALA A 272 -114.56 77.65 -25.69
CA ALA A 272 -113.32 77.31 -26.43
C ALA A 272 -112.10 77.10 -25.49
N PRO A 273 -111.15 76.20 -25.83
CA PRO A 273 -109.85 76.02 -25.15
C PRO A 273 -108.74 76.93 -25.72
N PRO A 274 -107.59 77.12 -25.02
CA PRO A 274 -106.27 76.70 -25.55
C PRO A 274 -105.30 76.24 -24.42
N SER A 275 -104.41 75.25 -24.55
CA SER A 275 -103.15 75.13 -25.32
C SER A 275 -102.08 76.22 -25.10
N GLY A 276 -100.91 75.78 -24.61
CA GLY A 276 -99.58 76.40 -24.72
C GLY A 276 -99.25 77.49 -23.69
N SER A 277 -98.03 77.73 -23.22
CA SER A 277 -96.71 77.10 -23.31
C SER A 277 -95.78 78.02 -22.49
N ALA A 278 -94.81 77.50 -21.74
CA ALA A 278 -93.47 78.10 -21.54
C ALA A 278 -92.69 77.38 -20.42
N THR A 279 -91.67 76.63 -20.83
CA THR A 279 -90.36 76.50 -20.17
C THR A 279 -89.68 77.90 -20.03
N PRO A 280 -88.51 78.14 -19.37
CA PRO A 280 -87.44 77.19 -18.98
C PRO A 280 -86.68 77.51 -17.65
N THR A 281 -85.58 76.77 -17.42
CA THR A 281 -84.29 77.16 -16.74
C THR A 281 -84.31 77.41 -15.21
N ALA A 282 -83.27 77.13 -14.43
CA ALA A 282 -81.94 76.54 -14.60
C ALA A 282 -81.34 76.33 -13.20
N ALA A 283 -80.38 75.41 -13.10
CA ALA A 283 -79.21 75.46 -12.20
C ALA A 283 -79.50 75.37 -10.68
N THR A 284 -78.68 74.76 -9.82
CA THR A 284 -77.25 74.48 -9.85
C THR A 284 -76.97 73.52 -8.69
N SER A 285 -76.06 72.57 -8.88
CA SER A 285 -75.29 71.95 -7.79
C SER A 285 -74.44 73.03 -7.07
N PRO A 286 -74.05 72.84 -5.80
CA PRO A 286 -72.67 72.37 -5.51
C PRO A 286 -72.64 71.37 -4.31
N SER A 287 -71.78 70.35 -4.24
CA SER A 287 -70.31 70.32 -4.05
C SER A 287 -69.78 70.94 -2.73
N SER A 288 -68.72 70.31 -2.22
CA SER A 288 -67.78 70.65 -1.13
C SER A 288 -68.13 70.13 0.27
N GLU A 289 -67.45 69.08 0.77
CA GLU A 289 -66.06 69.00 1.30
C GLU A 289 -66.01 69.23 2.82
N ASP A 290 -65.54 68.18 3.50
CA ASP A 290 -64.54 68.14 4.58
C ASP A 290 -64.74 68.91 5.91
N GLY A 291 -64.27 68.25 6.98
CA GLY A 291 -64.21 68.73 8.36
C GLY A 291 -64.94 67.77 9.32
N GLY A 292 -64.32 67.05 10.24
CA GLY A 292 -63.03 67.23 10.89
C GLY A 292 -63.20 67.07 12.40
N LYS A 293 -62.90 65.86 12.90
CA LYS A 293 -62.24 65.52 14.19
C LYS A 293 -62.79 66.00 15.57
N CYS A 294 -62.66 65.06 16.53
CA CYS A 294 -62.58 65.20 18.01
C CYS A 294 -63.92 65.45 18.74
N ASN A 295 -64.26 64.93 19.93
CA ASN A 295 -63.73 64.01 20.97
C ASN A 295 -65.00 63.65 21.81
N GLY A 296 -65.23 62.46 22.37
CA GLY A 296 -64.53 61.88 23.52
C GLY A 296 -65.36 62.03 24.83
N HIS A 297 -65.82 60.89 25.37
CA HIS A 297 -66.17 60.59 26.79
C HIS A 297 -67.33 61.39 27.45
N LEU A 298 -68.21 60.88 28.32
CA LEU A 298 -68.20 59.80 29.32
C LEU A 298 -69.66 59.62 29.84
N LEU A 299 -70.05 58.41 30.25
CA LEU A 299 -70.89 58.03 31.42
C LEU A 299 -71.39 56.58 31.20
N GLN A 300 -70.76 55.54 31.77
CA GLN A 300 -70.74 55.09 33.18
C GLN A 300 -71.96 54.25 33.57
N GLY A 301 -71.67 53.00 33.99
CA GLY A 301 -72.54 52.05 34.68
C GLY A 301 -72.13 50.60 34.38
N ALA A 302 -70.97 50.09 34.84
CA ALA A 302 -70.68 49.56 36.19
C ALA A 302 -71.67 48.44 36.62
N ALA A 303 -71.29 47.24 37.07
CA ALA A 303 -69.99 46.67 37.45
C ALA A 303 -70.09 45.14 37.64
N GLY A 304 -68.95 44.46 37.45
CA GLY A 304 -68.47 43.32 38.26
C GLY A 304 -69.11 41.95 37.97
N SER A 305 -68.41 40.81 37.98
CA SER A 305 -67.10 40.50 38.56
C SER A 305 -66.69 39.06 38.19
N VAL A 306 -65.38 38.86 37.95
CA VAL A 306 -64.56 37.69 38.37
C VAL A 306 -64.54 36.38 37.54
N LEU A 307 -63.35 36.23 36.94
CA LEU A 307 -62.42 35.07 36.88
C LEU A 307 -62.75 33.75 36.15
N SER A 308 -61.85 33.47 35.21
CA SER A 308 -61.05 32.23 35.06
C SER A 308 -61.70 30.94 34.55
N ARG A 309 -61.12 30.49 33.42
CA ARG A 309 -60.70 29.12 33.08
C ARG A 309 -61.77 28.02 33.19
N LEU A 310 -62.03 27.34 32.08
CA LEU A 310 -61.54 25.97 31.80
C LEU A 310 -62.19 25.38 30.53
N ASN A 311 -61.43 24.48 29.91
CA ASN A 311 -61.78 23.50 28.89
C ASN A 311 -63.25 23.08 28.82
N GLY A 312 -63.75 22.89 27.59
CA GLY A 312 -65.00 22.19 27.31
C GLY A 312 -64.83 21.27 26.10
N ASP A 313 -64.71 19.98 26.38
CA ASP A 313 -64.56 18.87 25.44
C ASP A 313 -65.76 18.70 24.49
N PHE A 314 -65.44 18.39 23.23
CA PHE A 314 -66.37 17.86 22.25
C PHE A 314 -66.76 16.42 22.59
N ARG A 315 -68.07 16.11 22.63
CA ARG A 315 -68.71 14.85 22.17
C ARG A 315 -70.25 14.91 22.39
N PRO A 316 -71.06 14.08 21.70
CA PRO A 316 -71.89 14.50 20.58
C PRO A 316 -73.40 14.35 20.84
N SER A 317 -74.22 15.15 20.14
CA SER A 317 -75.68 15.02 20.19
C SER A 317 -76.16 13.91 19.25
N SER A 318 -77.02 13.05 19.79
CA SER A 318 -77.61 11.85 19.18
C SER A 318 -78.88 12.18 18.40
N LEU A 319 -78.90 11.77 17.12
CA LEU A 319 -79.99 11.17 16.35
C LEU A 319 -81.45 11.56 16.66
N ARG A 320 -82.12 12.12 15.63
CA ARG A 320 -83.39 11.56 15.11
C ARG A 320 -83.41 11.51 13.56
N LYS A 321 -83.51 10.28 13.06
CA LYS A 321 -84.16 9.70 11.85
C LYS A 321 -85.22 10.60 11.16
N THR A 322 -85.48 10.63 9.84
CA THR A 322 -85.30 9.71 8.69
C THR A 322 -85.55 10.49 7.38
N GLU A 323 -84.81 10.24 6.29
CA GLU A 323 -85.33 9.95 4.92
C GLU A 323 -84.18 9.71 3.92
N ILE A 324 -84.52 9.09 2.80
CA ILE A 324 -83.77 8.03 2.09
C ILE A 324 -83.06 8.57 0.83
N LEU A 325 -81.99 7.87 0.40
CA LEU A 325 -81.40 7.76 -0.96
C LEU A 325 -80.16 8.62 -1.27
N THR A 326 -78.97 8.06 -0.97
CA THR A 326 -77.85 7.73 -1.91
C THR A 326 -76.65 7.25 -1.08
N PRO A 327 -76.00 6.11 -1.39
CA PRO A 327 -74.65 5.86 -0.87
C PRO A 327 -73.72 6.86 -1.54
N ASP A 328 -73.19 7.81 -0.77
CA ASP A 328 -72.24 8.79 -1.27
C ASP A 328 -70.95 8.07 -1.70
N LEU A 329 -70.60 8.19 -2.98
CA LEU A 329 -69.44 7.59 -3.63
C LEU A 329 -68.12 7.98 -2.91
N PHE A 330 -68.13 9.09 -2.15
CA PHE A 330 -67.02 9.51 -1.29
C PHE A 330 -66.78 8.61 -0.07
N SER A 331 -67.83 7.97 0.47
CA SER A 331 -67.69 7.07 1.63
C SER A 331 -67.16 5.69 1.26
N GLU A 332 -67.49 5.21 0.05
CA GLU A 332 -66.97 3.92 -0.46
C GLU A 332 -65.53 4.02 -0.99
N LEU A 333 -65.14 5.13 -1.63
CA LEU A 333 -63.77 5.30 -2.12
C LEU A 333 -62.77 5.62 -1.00
N ASN A 334 -63.16 6.41 0.01
CA ASN A 334 -62.25 6.86 1.07
C ASN A 334 -62.42 6.08 2.39
N GLY A 335 -63.38 5.18 2.52
CA GLY A 335 -63.59 4.36 3.73
C GLY A 335 -62.36 3.55 4.17
N PRO A 336 -61.75 2.71 3.30
CA PRO A 336 -60.61 1.89 3.70
C PRO A 336 -59.35 2.73 3.96
N GLU A 337 -59.15 3.82 3.21
CA GLU A 337 -58.03 4.74 3.41
C GLU A 337 -58.19 5.56 4.70
N ASN A 338 -59.41 6.03 5.02
CA ASN A 338 -59.69 6.72 6.28
C ASN A 338 -59.57 5.79 7.49
N LEU A 339 -59.97 4.51 7.35
CA LEU A 339 -59.75 3.50 8.40
C LEU A 339 -58.27 3.20 8.62
N LYS A 340 -57.47 3.14 7.54
CA LYS A 340 -56.01 2.96 7.62
C LYS A 340 -55.33 4.17 8.27
N LEU A 341 -55.72 5.39 7.90
CA LEU A 341 -55.23 6.63 8.52
C LEU A 341 -55.63 6.72 10.00
N ARG A 342 -56.84 6.30 10.37
CA ARG A 342 -57.26 6.22 11.78
C ARG A 342 -56.46 5.18 12.57
N GLN A 343 -56.16 4.02 11.98
CA GLN A 343 -55.29 3.02 12.63
C GLN A 343 -53.86 3.54 12.80
N GLN A 344 -53.31 4.21 11.79
CA GLN A 344 -51.98 4.85 11.87
C GLN A 344 -51.96 5.96 12.90
N LEU A 345 -52.99 6.79 12.99
CA LEU A 345 -53.11 7.83 14.01
C LEU A 345 -53.16 7.23 15.42
N GLN A 346 -53.98 6.20 15.64
CA GLN A 346 -54.01 5.49 16.93
C GLN A 346 -52.67 4.83 17.27
N GLN A 347 -51.95 4.33 16.27
CA GLN A 347 -50.62 3.76 16.48
C GLN A 347 -49.61 4.83 16.91
N VAL A 348 -49.60 5.97 16.23
CA VAL A 348 -48.76 7.12 16.59
C VAL A 348 -49.15 7.68 17.97
N GLU A 349 -50.43 7.68 18.34
CA GLU A 349 -50.88 8.09 19.67
C GLU A 349 -50.36 7.14 20.77
N ARG A 350 -50.34 5.82 20.51
CA ARG A 350 -49.75 4.82 21.43
C ARG A 350 -48.23 4.98 21.54
N GLU A 351 -47.54 5.18 20.42
CA GLU A 351 -46.10 5.42 20.39
C GLU A 351 -45.74 6.73 21.10
N LYS A 352 -46.51 7.80 20.88
CA LYS A 352 -46.37 9.07 21.61
C LYS A 352 -46.54 8.87 23.11
N ALA A 353 -47.56 8.12 23.55
CA ALA A 353 -47.76 7.82 24.97
C ALA A 353 -46.59 7.00 25.56
N SER A 354 -46.08 6.01 24.81
CA SER A 354 -44.92 5.22 25.22
C SER A 354 -43.64 6.06 25.32
N LEU A 355 -43.40 6.96 24.36
CA LEU A 355 -42.26 7.88 24.39
C LEU A 355 -42.36 8.90 25.52
N LEU A 356 -43.57 9.40 25.83
CA LEU A 356 -43.78 10.27 26.98
C LEU A 356 -43.49 9.56 28.31
N ASN A 357 -43.90 8.29 28.45
CA ASN A 357 -43.56 7.50 29.63
C ASN A 357 -42.05 7.26 29.73
N SER A 358 -41.37 6.89 28.63
CA SER A 358 -39.92 6.71 28.62
C SER A 358 -39.16 8.01 28.91
N LEU A 359 -39.66 9.16 28.42
CA LEU A 359 -39.13 10.47 28.75
C LEU A 359 -39.32 10.79 30.24
N GLN A 360 -40.49 10.49 30.81
CA GLN A 360 -40.77 10.70 32.23
C GLN A 360 -39.87 9.82 33.12
N GLU A 361 -39.66 8.55 32.74
CA GLU A 361 -38.74 7.62 33.40
C GLU A 361 -37.29 8.10 33.32
N SER A 362 -36.84 8.53 32.13
CA SER A 362 -35.51 9.11 31.93
C SER A 362 -35.31 10.38 32.76
N GLN A 363 -36.31 11.26 32.82
CA GLN A 363 -36.29 12.45 33.68
C GLN A 363 -36.29 12.10 35.16
N ALA A 364 -37.02 11.07 35.59
CA ALA A 364 -37.01 10.60 36.98
C ALA A 364 -35.63 10.03 37.35
N LEU A 365 -35.02 9.24 36.47
CA LEU A 365 -33.67 8.72 36.65
C LEU A 365 -32.62 9.84 36.70
N LEU A 366 -32.76 10.86 35.85
CA LEU A 366 -31.90 12.04 35.87
C LEU A 366 -32.05 12.81 37.19
N ARG A 367 -33.27 13.03 37.68
CA ARG A 367 -33.49 13.67 38.99
C ARG A 367 -32.88 12.86 40.14
N HIS A 368 -32.99 11.53 40.10
CA HIS A 368 -32.40 10.66 41.11
C HIS A 368 -30.86 10.70 41.07
N THR A 369 -30.26 10.64 39.88
CA THR A 369 -28.80 10.72 39.72
C THR A 369 -28.24 12.10 40.07
N GLN A 370 -28.96 13.18 39.75
CA GLN A 370 -28.63 14.53 40.21
C GLN A 370 -28.71 14.63 41.73
N GLY A 371 -29.75 14.08 42.37
CA GLY A 371 -29.88 14.00 43.82
C GLY A 371 -28.71 13.26 44.48
N ALA A 372 -28.35 12.09 43.96
CA ALA A 372 -27.20 11.33 44.43
C ALA A 372 -25.88 12.10 44.26
N LEU A 373 -25.69 12.79 43.12
CA LEU A 373 -24.50 13.61 42.87
C LEU A 373 -24.43 14.80 43.84
N THR A 374 -25.55 15.47 44.12
CA THR A 374 -25.60 16.55 45.11
C THR A 374 -25.28 16.04 46.51
N GLU A 375 -25.78 14.86 46.89
CA GLU A 375 -25.47 14.25 48.18
C GLU A 375 -23.97 13.91 48.31
N GLN A 376 -23.37 13.37 47.23
CA GLN A 376 -21.93 13.12 47.20
C GLN A 376 -21.12 14.42 47.24
N HIS A 377 -21.56 15.47 46.55
CA HIS A 377 -20.93 16.79 46.58
C HIS A 377 -21.00 17.43 47.98
N GLU A 378 -22.13 17.30 48.68
CA GLU A 378 -22.27 17.74 50.07
C GLU A 378 -21.40 16.91 51.03
N LYS A 379 -21.31 15.59 50.84
CA LYS A 379 -20.40 14.74 51.62
C LYS A 379 -18.94 15.14 51.41
N ALA A 380 -18.54 15.39 50.16
CA ALA A 380 -17.20 15.88 49.82
C ALA A 380 -16.92 17.27 50.40
N SER A 381 -17.91 18.17 50.37
CA SER A 381 -17.81 19.51 50.95
C SER A 381 -17.68 19.46 52.48
N ARG A 382 -18.49 18.63 53.15
CA ARG A 382 -18.38 18.36 54.61
C ARG A 382 -17.02 17.77 54.97
N LEU A 383 -16.49 16.85 54.17
CA LEU A 383 -15.15 16.31 54.36
C LEU A 383 -14.06 17.37 54.15
N GLY A 384 -14.20 18.22 53.12
CA GLY A 384 -13.31 19.35 52.85
C GLY A 384 -13.33 20.41 53.94
N GLU A 385 -14.47 20.64 54.59
CA GLU A 385 -14.58 21.49 55.79
C GLU A 385 -13.92 20.86 57.00
N ARG A 386 -14.11 19.55 57.24
CA ARG A 386 -13.42 18.81 58.30
C ARG A 386 -11.90 18.86 58.09
N PHE A 387 -11.43 18.69 56.86
CA PHE A 387 -10.00 18.81 56.52
C PHE A 387 -9.47 20.23 56.72
N ARG A 388 -10.23 21.27 56.33
CA ARG A 388 -9.88 22.67 56.61
C ARG A 388 -9.83 22.97 58.11
N LYS A 389 -10.74 22.41 58.92
CA LYS A 389 -10.71 22.50 60.39
C LYS A 389 -9.48 21.80 60.97
N LEU A 390 -9.15 20.57 60.53
CA LEU A 390 -7.93 19.87 60.96
C LEU A 390 -6.66 20.62 60.55
N ARG A 391 -6.60 21.17 59.33
CA ARG A 391 -5.45 21.96 58.87
C ARG A 391 -5.27 23.24 59.69
N ARG A 392 -6.36 23.92 60.07
CA ARG A 392 -6.32 25.08 60.98
C ARG A 392 -5.89 24.67 62.39
N GLN A 393 -6.35 23.53 62.91
CA GLN A 393 -5.95 23.01 64.22
C GLN A 393 -4.48 22.57 64.26
N ARG A 394 -3.96 22.00 63.17
CA ARG A 394 -2.53 21.67 63.03
C ARG A 394 -1.68 22.93 62.91
N SER A 395 -2.10 23.88 62.09
CA SER A 395 -1.44 25.18 61.96
C SER A 395 -1.45 25.98 63.26
N SER A 396 -2.51 25.91 64.08
CA SER A 396 -2.56 26.58 65.38
C SER A 396 -1.72 25.88 66.45
N LYS A 397 -1.44 24.57 66.30
CA LYS A 397 -0.53 23.81 67.18
C LYS A 397 0.94 24.00 66.79
N GLU A 398 1.24 24.22 65.51
CA GLU A 398 2.61 24.53 65.04
C GLU A 398 3.04 25.98 65.39
N THR A 399 2.12 26.88 65.79
CA THR A 399 2.43 28.25 66.26
C THR A 399 2.30 28.47 67.79
N LYS A 400 2.09 27.41 68.58
CA LYS A 400 2.06 27.48 70.06
C LYS A 400 2.77 26.27 70.67
N GLY A 401 4.04 26.11 70.31
CA GLY A 401 4.95 25.15 70.93
C GLY A 401 6.04 25.92 71.66
N GLU A 402 5.67 26.73 72.65
CA GLU A 402 6.55 27.40 73.59
C GLU A 402 5.69 27.80 74.81
N GLU A 403 6.19 27.46 76.00
CA GLU A 403 5.82 27.96 77.34
C GLU A 403 4.61 27.36 78.08
N GLU A 404 4.94 26.75 79.23
CA GLU A 404 4.37 26.93 80.58
C GLU A 404 2.94 26.40 80.83
N ASP A 405 2.76 25.41 81.72
CA ASP A 405 2.77 25.46 83.20
C ASP A 405 1.48 26.05 83.81
N GLU A 406 1.06 25.41 84.91
CA GLU A 406 0.22 25.94 85.99
C GLU A 406 -1.30 25.99 85.71
N GLU A 407 -2.11 25.16 86.37
CA GLU A 407 -2.63 25.30 87.75
C GLU A 407 -3.93 26.14 87.84
N GLU A 408 -4.66 25.87 88.92
CA GLU A 408 -5.81 26.60 89.51
C GLU A 408 -7.21 26.31 88.94
N GLU A 409 -8.07 25.59 89.66
CA GLU A 409 -8.73 25.93 90.96
C GLU A 409 -9.81 27.02 90.86
N THR A 410 -10.96 26.72 91.49
CA THR A 410 -11.96 27.59 92.18
C THR A 410 -13.38 27.05 91.94
N SER A 411 -13.94 26.25 92.84
CA SER A 411 -14.55 26.56 94.15
C SER A 411 -16.07 26.78 94.07
N CYS A 412 -16.82 25.93 94.78
CA CYS A 412 -17.93 26.27 95.69
C CYS A 412 -18.94 25.11 95.82
N VAL A 413 -18.94 24.49 97.00
CA VAL A 413 -20.05 23.74 97.63
C VAL A 413 -21.12 24.80 98.00
N PRO A 414 -22.46 24.57 98.07
CA PRO A 414 -23.07 23.36 98.62
C PRO A 414 -24.41 22.87 98.04
N SER A 415 -24.77 21.65 98.44
CA SER A 415 -26.15 21.22 98.73
C SER A 415 -27.21 21.37 97.63
N GLY A 416 -27.67 20.22 97.14
CA GLY A 416 -29.06 20.06 96.72
C GLY A 416 -29.22 19.41 95.36
N GLN A 417 -29.96 18.30 95.37
CA GLN A 417 -30.57 17.64 94.22
C GLN A 417 -29.60 16.81 93.36
N GLU A 418 -29.39 15.57 93.80
CA GLU A 418 -29.36 14.44 92.88
C GLU A 418 -30.65 14.49 92.04
N GLY A 419 -30.50 14.91 90.79
CA GLY A 419 -31.55 14.97 89.80
C GLY A 419 -30.97 14.61 88.43
N PRO A 420 -31.80 14.14 87.48
CA PRO A 420 -31.45 13.36 86.27
C PRO A 420 -30.52 14.04 85.23
N SER A 421 -29.93 15.19 85.56
CA SER A 421 -28.98 15.94 84.73
C SER A 421 -27.58 15.29 84.68
N LEU A 422 -27.07 14.76 85.80
CA LEU A 422 -25.75 14.13 85.86
C LEU A 422 -25.72 12.77 85.14
N GLU A 423 -26.74 11.95 85.34
CA GLU A 423 -26.90 10.66 84.66
C GLU A 423 -27.09 10.85 83.14
N LEU A 424 -27.84 11.87 82.72
CA LEU A 424 -28.00 12.21 81.31
C LEU A 424 -26.68 12.66 80.68
N LEU A 425 -25.89 13.46 81.39
CA LEU A 425 -24.56 13.88 80.93
C LEU A 425 -23.59 12.69 80.85
N GLN A 426 -23.62 11.79 81.83
CA GLN A 426 -22.83 10.56 81.83
C GLN A 426 -23.24 9.62 80.68
N CYS A 427 -24.54 9.54 80.37
CA CYS A 427 -25.04 8.79 79.21
C CYS A 427 -24.58 9.42 77.88
N LYS A 428 -24.67 10.74 77.73
CA LYS A 428 -24.18 11.47 76.55
C LYS A 428 -22.67 11.30 76.36
N TYR A 429 -21.90 11.35 77.45
CA TYR A 429 -20.45 11.10 77.43
C TYR A 429 -20.14 9.67 77.01
N ARG A 430 -20.86 8.67 77.54
CA ARG A 430 -20.69 7.25 77.15
C ARG A 430 -20.98 7.03 75.66
N VAL A 431 -22.06 7.60 75.14
CA VAL A 431 -22.40 7.53 73.70
C VAL A 431 -21.32 8.20 72.85
N ALA A 432 -20.86 9.40 73.24
CA ALA A 432 -19.79 10.09 72.53
C ALA A 432 -18.47 9.30 72.55
N VAL A 433 -18.12 8.66 73.68
CA VAL A 433 -16.94 7.79 73.76
C VAL A 433 -17.08 6.57 72.85
N THR A 434 -18.25 5.92 72.82
CA THR A 434 -18.49 4.79 71.89
C THR A 434 -18.43 5.21 70.43
N GLU A 435 -18.96 6.38 70.09
CA GLU A 435 -18.87 6.94 68.74
C GLU A 435 -17.42 7.28 68.36
N VAL A 436 -16.64 7.86 69.29
CA VAL A 436 -15.21 8.15 69.06
C VAL A 436 -14.42 6.86 68.87
N VAL A 437 -14.72 5.79 69.62
CA VAL A 437 -14.11 4.47 69.43
C VAL A 437 -14.51 3.88 68.07
N GLY A 438 -15.78 3.98 67.68
CA GLY A 438 -16.27 3.56 66.36
C GLY A 438 -15.58 4.30 65.22
N LEU A 439 -15.51 5.63 65.29
CA LEU A 439 -14.81 6.46 64.31
C LEU A 439 -13.31 6.19 64.26
N LYS A 440 -12.67 5.86 65.39
CA LYS A 440 -11.26 5.43 65.42
C LYS A 440 -11.06 4.07 64.72
N ALA A 441 -12.00 3.14 64.89
CA ALA A 441 -11.97 1.85 64.21
C ALA A 441 -12.19 2.02 62.70
N GLU A 442 -13.18 2.81 62.28
CA GLU A 442 -13.42 3.15 60.87
C GLU A 442 -12.22 3.86 60.24
N LEU A 443 -11.59 4.81 60.96
CA LEU A 443 -10.39 5.50 60.48
C LEU A 443 -9.22 4.53 60.31
N LYS A 444 -9.06 3.57 61.24
CA LYS A 444 -8.05 2.52 61.14
C LYS A 444 -8.31 1.63 59.92
N GLU A 445 -9.55 1.19 59.73
CA GLU A 445 -9.93 0.36 58.59
C GLU A 445 -9.73 1.08 57.25
N VAL A 446 -10.09 2.37 57.15
CA VAL A 446 -9.84 3.18 55.94
C VAL A 446 -8.33 3.37 55.72
N LYS A 447 -7.53 3.53 56.77
CA LYS A 447 -6.07 3.62 56.68
C LYS A 447 -5.46 2.32 56.20
N ASP A 448 -5.93 1.18 56.71
CA ASP A 448 -5.46 -0.15 56.30
C ASP A 448 -5.82 -0.42 54.83
N ARG A 449 -7.07 -0.12 54.42
CA ARG A 449 -7.49 -0.19 53.01
C ARG A 449 -6.68 0.74 52.09
N TYR A 450 -6.34 1.95 52.56
CA TYR A 450 -5.48 2.86 51.81
C TYR A 450 -4.06 2.30 51.66
N ASN A 451 -3.48 1.76 52.73
CA ASN A 451 -2.15 1.15 52.69
C ASN A 451 -2.12 -0.05 51.73
N GLU A 452 -3.12 -0.92 51.77
CA GLU A 452 -3.26 -2.04 50.83
C GLU A 452 -3.31 -1.57 49.37
N CYS A 453 -4.07 -0.51 49.07
CA CYS A 453 -4.12 0.09 47.73
C CYS A 453 -2.77 0.67 47.30
N VAL A 454 -2.04 1.31 48.21
CA VAL A 454 -0.70 1.86 47.96
C VAL A 454 0.30 0.74 47.67
N GLU A 455 0.29 -0.34 48.46
CA GLU A 455 1.15 -1.50 48.22
C GLU A 455 0.79 -2.22 46.92
N ALA A 456 -0.51 -2.39 46.62
CA ALA A 456 -0.95 -2.99 45.37
C ALA A 456 -0.49 -2.16 44.16
N ARG A 457 -0.55 -0.83 44.26
CA ARG A 457 -0.01 0.08 43.24
C ARG A 457 1.50 -0.05 43.10
N ALA A 458 2.24 -0.11 44.22
CA ALA A 458 3.70 -0.27 44.20
C ALA A 458 4.11 -1.59 43.53
N ARG A 459 3.42 -2.70 43.84
CA ARG A 459 3.63 -4.02 43.20
C ARG A 459 3.33 -3.96 41.70
N ALA A 460 2.24 -3.30 41.29
CA ALA A 460 1.89 -3.14 39.89
C ALA A 460 2.91 -2.29 39.12
N GLU A 461 3.44 -1.22 39.74
CA GLU A 461 4.51 -0.40 39.16
C GLU A 461 5.83 -1.18 39.03
N GLU A 462 6.18 -2.02 40.02
CA GLU A 462 7.36 -2.88 39.97
C GLU A 462 7.24 -3.98 38.91
N GLN A 463 6.08 -4.63 38.82
CA GLN A 463 5.77 -5.59 37.75
C GLN A 463 5.82 -4.93 36.37
N GLY A 464 5.27 -3.71 36.24
CA GLY A 464 5.36 -2.91 35.02
C GLY A 464 6.80 -2.59 34.64
N LYS A 465 7.66 -2.21 35.59
CA LYS A 465 9.10 -1.98 35.36
C LYS A 465 9.83 -3.25 34.94
N ALA A 466 9.55 -4.39 35.58
CA ALA A 466 10.15 -5.67 35.21
C ALA A 466 9.74 -6.10 33.78
N GLN A 467 8.47 -5.91 33.42
CA GLN A 467 7.98 -6.16 32.06
C GLN A 467 8.62 -5.22 31.04
N LEU A 468 8.77 -3.93 31.36
CA LEU A 468 9.46 -2.97 30.50
C LEU A 468 10.93 -3.37 30.29
N GLN A 469 11.65 -3.75 31.33
CA GLN A 469 13.04 -4.23 31.22
C GLN A 469 13.14 -5.53 30.38
N ALA A 470 12.18 -6.44 30.54
CA ALA A 470 12.12 -7.65 29.71
C ALA A 470 11.85 -7.32 28.23
N LEU A 471 10.98 -6.34 27.95
CA LEU A 471 10.74 -5.88 26.58
C LEU A 471 11.95 -5.13 26.01
N GLU A 472 12.63 -4.29 26.80
CA GLU A 472 13.86 -3.60 26.39
C GLU A 472 14.96 -4.59 26.01
N THR A 473 15.17 -5.63 26.83
CA THR A 473 16.15 -6.68 26.51
C THR A 473 15.79 -7.47 25.26
N GLN A 474 14.51 -7.77 25.04
CA GLN A 474 14.03 -8.39 23.78
C GLN A 474 14.26 -7.48 22.57
N VAL A 475 13.99 -6.17 22.68
CA VAL A 475 14.24 -5.19 21.61
C VAL A 475 15.73 -5.16 21.27
N VAL A 476 16.62 -5.09 22.28
CA VAL A 476 18.08 -5.11 22.06
C VAL A 476 18.52 -6.41 21.37
N GLN A 477 17.95 -7.55 21.74
CA GLN A 477 18.26 -8.83 21.09
C GLN A 477 17.79 -8.87 19.63
N LEU A 478 16.58 -8.37 19.33
CA LEU A 478 16.07 -8.27 17.98
C LEU A 478 16.87 -7.29 17.13
N GLU A 479 17.28 -6.16 17.69
CA GLU A 479 18.16 -5.20 17.02
C GLU A 479 19.52 -5.83 16.67
N ARG A 480 20.11 -6.61 17.58
CA ARG A 480 21.36 -7.33 17.34
C ARG A 480 21.19 -8.34 16.20
N SER A 481 20.15 -9.16 16.25
CA SER A 481 19.85 -10.13 15.19
C SER A 481 19.58 -9.47 13.84
N CYS A 482 18.90 -8.31 13.83
CA CYS A 482 18.70 -7.52 12.61
C CYS A 482 20.02 -6.97 12.06
N ARG A 483 20.93 -6.51 12.92
CA ARG A 483 22.26 -6.03 12.49
C ARG A 483 23.08 -7.18 11.89
N GLU A 484 23.15 -8.32 12.58
CA GLU A 484 23.85 -9.51 12.10
C GLU A 484 23.29 -9.99 10.75
N SER A 485 21.96 -10.00 10.60
CA SER A 485 21.30 -10.36 9.34
C SER A 485 21.65 -9.39 8.20
N ARG A 486 21.71 -8.08 8.49
CA ARG A 486 22.13 -7.07 7.50
C ARG A 486 23.60 -7.24 7.09
N GLU A 487 24.48 -7.51 8.04
CA GLU A 487 25.89 -7.78 7.75
C GLU A 487 26.08 -9.05 6.93
N MET A 488 25.31 -10.12 7.22
CA MET A 488 25.29 -11.33 6.39
C MET A 488 24.84 -11.04 4.96
N VAL A 489 23.79 -10.24 4.77
CA VAL A 489 23.34 -9.83 3.42
C VAL A 489 24.45 -9.06 2.69
N VAL A 490 25.08 -8.07 3.33
CA VAL A 490 26.18 -7.30 2.72
C VAL A 490 27.36 -8.22 2.36
N ASN A 491 27.68 -9.20 3.20
CA ASN A 491 28.73 -10.19 2.92
C ASN A 491 28.37 -11.10 1.75
N LEU A 492 27.13 -11.58 1.67
CA LEU A 492 26.64 -12.39 0.55
C LEU A 492 26.62 -11.60 -0.75
N GLU A 493 26.16 -10.34 -0.72
CA GLU A 493 26.24 -9.46 -1.89
C GLU A 493 27.68 -9.22 -2.34
N ARG A 494 28.63 -9.08 -1.40
CA ARG A 494 30.05 -8.95 -1.74
C ARG A 494 30.58 -10.21 -2.42
N LYS A 495 30.25 -11.39 -1.88
CA LYS A 495 30.61 -12.69 -2.48
C LYS A 495 29.99 -12.87 -3.87
N LEU A 496 28.72 -12.51 -4.03
CA LEU A 496 28.02 -12.56 -5.32
C LEU A 496 28.65 -11.60 -6.33
N ARG A 497 28.98 -10.37 -5.92
CA ARG A 497 29.69 -9.40 -6.78
C ARG A 497 31.06 -9.93 -7.20
N ALA A 498 31.82 -10.52 -6.28
CA ALA A 498 33.11 -11.14 -6.61
C ALA A 498 32.96 -12.30 -7.62
N ALA A 499 31.99 -13.20 -7.41
CA ALA A 499 31.71 -14.31 -8.33
C ALA A 499 31.20 -13.81 -9.70
N ASN A 500 30.43 -12.73 -9.73
CA ASN A 500 29.97 -12.13 -10.99
C ASN A 500 31.14 -11.49 -11.75
N ASN A 501 32.06 -10.81 -11.05
CA ASN A 501 33.26 -10.24 -11.66
C ASN A 501 34.15 -11.33 -12.26
N THR A 502 34.40 -12.44 -11.54
CA THR A 502 35.18 -13.56 -12.11
C THR A 502 34.45 -14.22 -13.29
N THR A 503 33.12 -14.29 -13.27
CA THR A 503 32.33 -14.76 -14.41
C THR A 503 32.47 -13.83 -15.62
N LEU A 504 32.44 -12.51 -15.41
CA LEU A 504 32.65 -11.53 -16.46
C LEU A 504 34.08 -11.56 -17.01
N GLU A 505 35.09 -11.72 -16.16
CA GLU A 505 36.49 -11.88 -16.55
C GLU A 505 36.67 -13.16 -17.38
N THR A 506 36.15 -14.29 -16.93
CA THR A 506 36.21 -15.56 -17.67
C THR A 506 35.44 -15.50 -18.99
N GLN A 507 34.30 -14.82 -19.03
CA GLN A 507 33.56 -14.57 -20.27
C GLN A 507 34.34 -13.64 -21.22
N GLY A 508 35.07 -12.65 -20.68
CA GLY A 508 35.97 -11.79 -21.44
C GLY A 508 37.10 -12.59 -22.10
N ILE A 509 37.79 -13.43 -21.32
CA ILE A 509 38.85 -14.33 -21.81
C ILE A 509 38.29 -15.32 -22.85
N LEU A 510 37.08 -15.83 -22.63
CA LEU A 510 36.41 -16.71 -23.60
C LEU A 510 36.07 -15.97 -24.89
N GLY A 511 35.64 -14.71 -24.78
CA GLY A 511 35.37 -13.82 -25.91
C GLY A 511 36.63 -13.58 -26.75
N THR A 512 37.75 -13.24 -26.11
CA THR A 512 39.03 -13.06 -26.82
C THR A 512 39.49 -14.34 -27.50
N ALA A 513 39.39 -15.50 -26.82
CA ALA A 513 39.71 -16.80 -27.43
C ALA A 513 38.81 -17.13 -28.63
N GLN A 514 37.53 -16.75 -28.58
CA GLN A 514 36.61 -16.94 -29.69
C GLN A 514 36.95 -16.03 -30.88
N GLU A 515 37.37 -14.79 -30.63
CA GLU A 515 37.84 -13.85 -31.65
C GLU A 515 39.13 -14.34 -32.31
N GLU A 516 40.10 -14.82 -31.53
CA GLU A 516 41.35 -15.40 -32.04
C GLU A 516 41.10 -16.66 -32.89
N LEU A 517 40.19 -17.55 -32.47
CA LEU A 517 39.80 -18.70 -33.29
C LEU A 517 39.11 -18.25 -34.59
N ALA A 518 38.33 -17.17 -34.56
CA ALA A 518 37.71 -16.63 -35.77
C ALA A 518 38.76 -16.07 -36.73
N THR A 519 39.78 -15.37 -36.22
CA THR A 519 40.90 -14.88 -37.04
C THR A 519 41.72 -16.03 -37.63
N PHE A 520 42.01 -17.09 -36.85
CA PHE A 520 42.69 -18.29 -37.39
C PHE A 520 41.87 -18.98 -38.49
N SER A 521 40.56 -19.05 -38.32
CA SER A 521 39.67 -19.58 -39.35
C SER A 521 39.68 -18.74 -40.63
N GLU A 522 39.78 -17.42 -40.50
CA GLU A 522 39.91 -16.49 -41.62
C GLU A 522 41.24 -16.65 -42.36
N GLU A 523 42.36 -16.74 -41.64
CA GLU A 523 43.68 -16.96 -42.24
C GLU A 523 43.77 -18.31 -42.96
N LEU A 524 43.23 -19.38 -42.37
CA LEU A 524 43.16 -20.70 -43.01
C LEU A 524 42.33 -20.68 -44.29
N ALA A 525 41.20 -19.97 -44.29
CA ALA A 525 40.36 -19.83 -45.48
C ALA A 525 41.07 -19.02 -46.58
N GLN A 526 41.80 -17.96 -46.23
CA GLN A 526 42.60 -17.17 -47.16
C GLN A 526 43.73 -18.01 -47.77
N LEU A 527 44.43 -18.79 -46.94
CA LEU A 527 45.51 -19.68 -47.41
C LEU A 527 44.96 -20.77 -48.33
N TYR A 528 43.82 -21.37 -47.99
CA TYR A 528 43.13 -22.34 -48.85
C TYR A 528 42.76 -21.73 -50.20
N HIS A 529 42.20 -20.52 -50.20
CA HIS A 529 41.87 -19.81 -51.42
C HIS A 529 43.11 -19.54 -52.29
N HIS A 530 44.20 -19.08 -51.68
CA HIS A 530 45.45 -18.80 -52.39
C HIS A 530 46.05 -20.06 -53.04
N VAL A 531 46.09 -21.19 -52.30
CA VAL A 531 46.57 -22.47 -52.84
C VAL A 531 45.68 -22.95 -54.00
N CYS A 532 44.35 -22.84 -53.88
CA CYS A 532 43.44 -23.17 -54.97
C CYS A 532 43.66 -22.30 -56.21
N LEU A 533 43.85 -20.97 -56.03
CA LEU A 533 44.14 -20.05 -57.13
C LEU A 533 45.46 -20.40 -57.84
N CYS A 534 46.54 -20.68 -57.10
CA CYS A 534 47.83 -21.10 -57.68
C CYS A 534 47.74 -22.43 -58.45
N ASN A 535 46.75 -23.26 -58.12
CA ASN A 535 46.48 -24.53 -58.80
C ASN A 535 45.50 -24.41 -59.97
N ASN A 536 44.95 -23.21 -60.25
CA ASN A 536 43.85 -22.99 -61.19
C ASN A 536 42.58 -23.80 -60.87
N GLU A 537 42.35 -24.07 -59.58
CA GLU A 537 41.16 -24.78 -59.10
C GLU A 537 40.17 -23.78 -58.49
N THR A 538 38.89 -23.96 -58.76
CA THR A 538 37.85 -23.20 -58.07
C THR A 538 37.72 -23.72 -56.63
N PRO A 539 37.97 -22.88 -55.61
CA PRO A 539 37.83 -23.30 -54.22
C PRO A 539 36.39 -23.76 -53.95
N ASN A 540 36.25 -24.82 -53.15
CA ASN A 540 34.94 -25.39 -52.87
C ASN A 540 34.03 -24.34 -52.22
N ARG A 541 32.82 -24.14 -52.77
CA ARG A 541 31.90 -23.08 -52.33
C ARG A 541 31.47 -23.25 -50.87
N VAL A 542 31.41 -24.51 -50.39
CA VAL A 542 31.04 -24.89 -49.01
C VAL A 542 32.04 -24.39 -47.97
N THR A 543 33.35 -24.45 -48.21
CA THR A 543 34.36 -23.91 -47.27
C THR A 543 34.35 -22.38 -47.19
N LEU A 544 33.90 -21.70 -48.24
CA LEU A 544 33.67 -20.24 -48.27
C LEU A 544 32.30 -19.84 -47.71
N GLU A 545 31.30 -20.73 -47.72
CA GLU A 545 29.95 -20.45 -47.23
C GLU A 545 29.91 -20.39 -45.69
N TYR A 546 30.70 -21.23 -45.01
CA TYR A 546 30.92 -21.14 -43.55
C TYR A 546 31.57 -19.81 -43.13
N TYR A 547 32.49 -19.26 -43.95
CA TYR A 547 33.13 -17.96 -43.75
C TYR A 547 32.14 -16.78 -43.88
N ARG A 548 31.12 -16.89 -44.74
CA ARG A 548 30.07 -15.87 -44.87
C ARG A 548 29.01 -15.95 -43.77
N GLN A 549 28.72 -17.13 -43.23
CA GLN A 549 27.73 -17.32 -42.16
C GLN A 549 28.23 -16.89 -40.77
N GLY A 550 29.55 -16.88 -40.53
CA GLY A 550 30.14 -16.41 -39.27
C GLY A 550 29.95 -14.92 -38.95
N ARG A 551 29.52 -14.09 -39.91
CA ARG A 551 29.33 -12.64 -39.69
C ARG A 551 27.89 -12.21 -39.37
N MET A 552 26.87 -13.09 -39.41
CA MET A 552 25.48 -12.70 -39.13
C MET A 552 24.68 -13.84 -38.47
N PRO A 553 24.30 -13.74 -37.17
CA PRO A 553 23.35 -14.67 -36.57
C PRO A 553 21.94 -14.27 -37.01
N THR A 554 21.55 -14.61 -38.23
CA THR A 554 20.14 -14.53 -38.65
C THR A 554 19.54 -15.91 -38.47
N ARG A 555 18.80 -16.04 -37.37
CA ARG A 555 17.72 -16.99 -37.08
C ARG A 555 17.26 -17.78 -38.32
N ILE A 556 17.85 -18.96 -38.55
CA ILE A 556 17.26 -19.97 -39.45
C ILE A 556 16.67 -21.04 -38.54
N SER A 557 15.35 -21.00 -38.42
CA SER A 557 14.56 -22.13 -37.96
C SER A 557 14.61 -23.21 -39.03
N THR A 558 15.10 -24.40 -38.69
CA THR A 558 14.79 -25.63 -39.43
C THR A 558 14.03 -26.59 -38.52
N PRO A 559 12.92 -27.19 -39.02
CA PRO A 559 12.05 -28.05 -38.24
C PRO A 559 12.54 -29.50 -38.24
N GLY A 560 12.46 -30.15 -37.08
CA GLY A 560 12.42 -31.61 -36.96
C GLY A 560 13.74 -32.31 -36.66
N HIS A 561 13.96 -32.65 -35.39
CA HIS A 561 13.94 -34.06 -34.99
C HIS A 561 13.73 -34.20 -33.49
N LYS A 562 12.94 -35.22 -33.15
CA LYS A 562 12.51 -35.58 -31.80
C LYS A 562 13.70 -36.08 -30.99
N GLY A 563 13.82 -35.59 -29.76
CA GLY A 563 14.73 -36.08 -28.74
C GLY A 563 14.14 -35.71 -27.39
N GLN A 564 13.71 -36.74 -26.69
CA GLN A 564 13.00 -36.75 -25.42
C GLN A 564 13.91 -36.27 -24.28
N ASP A 565 13.30 -35.55 -23.32
CA ASP A 565 13.69 -35.35 -21.91
C ASP A 565 13.66 -33.87 -21.50
N ASP A 566 12.61 -33.51 -20.75
CA ASP A 566 12.77 -32.91 -19.42
C ASP A 566 11.42 -32.58 -18.79
N HIS A 567 11.28 -33.06 -17.56
CA HIS A 567 10.29 -32.62 -16.59
C HIS A 567 10.41 -31.12 -16.36
N ARG A 568 9.64 -30.32 -17.11
CA ARG A 568 9.41 -28.91 -16.79
C ARG A 568 8.15 -28.79 -15.97
N VAL A 569 8.36 -28.70 -14.66
CA VAL A 569 7.42 -28.14 -13.69
C VAL A 569 6.75 -26.91 -14.31
N LEU A 570 5.42 -26.95 -14.41
CA LEU A 570 4.58 -25.85 -14.87
C LEU A 570 4.67 -24.71 -13.85
N LEU A 571 5.68 -23.85 -13.98
CA LEU A 571 5.74 -22.60 -13.22
C LEU A 571 4.72 -21.61 -13.81
N THR A 572 3.85 -21.11 -12.95
CA THR A 572 2.82 -20.11 -13.23
C THR A 572 3.44 -18.88 -13.92
N PRO A 573 2.79 -18.26 -14.93
CA PRO A 573 3.35 -17.16 -15.73
C PRO A 573 3.90 -15.95 -14.95
N ARG A 574 3.51 -15.79 -13.68
CA ARG A 574 4.00 -14.75 -12.77
C ARG A 574 5.41 -15.00 -12.23
N LEU A 575 5.79 -16.26 -11.99
CA LEU A 575 7.13 -16.61 -11.50
C LEU A 575 8.17 -16.56 -12.63
N ALA A 576 7.81 -17.02 -13.83
CA ALA A 576 8.63 -16.87 -15.03
C ALA A 576 8.93 -15.39 -15.34
N ARG A 577 7.96 -14.49 -15.11
CA ARG A 577 8.12 -13.04 -15.31
C ARG A 577 8.99 -12.38 -14.25
N ARG A 578 8.94 -12.83 -12.98
CA ARG A 578 9.81 -12.31 -11.90
C ARG A 578 11.26 -12.77 -12.05
N LEU A 579 11.49 -14.00 -12.52
CA LEU A 579 12.84 -14.49 -12.83
C LEU A 579 13.44 -13.81 -14.07
N ALA A 580 12.62 -13.48 -15.06
CA ALA A 580 13.05 -12.70 -16.22
C ALA A 580 13.39 -11.24 -15.88
N SER A 581 12.78 -10.65 -14.84
CA SER A 581 13.12 -9.29 -14.37
C SER A 581 14.35 -9.26 -13.45
N ALA A 582 14.69 -10.36 -12.78
CA ALA A 582 15.85 -10.45 -11.89
C ALA A 582 17.16 -10.80 -12.62
N THR A 583 17.08 -11.25 -13.88
CA THR A 583 18.23 -11.64 -14.73
C THR A 583 18.49 -10.64 -15.86
N GLY A 584 18.12 -9.37 -15.66
CA GLY A 584 18.29 -8.29 -16.62
C GLY A 584 19.75 -7.89 -16.85
N SER A 585 20.51 -8.73 -17.56
CA SER A 585 21.56 -8.39 -18.53
C SER A 585 22.37 -9.66 -18.90
N ASP A 586 22.19 -10.11 -20.14
CA ASP A 586 23.28 -10.56 -21.04
C ASP A 586 23.94 -11.96 -20.94
N LEU A 587 23.26 -13.01 -20.44
CA LEU A 587 23.84 -14.38 -20.43
C LEU A 587 22.95 -15.49 -21.00
N ARG A 588 22.46 -15.30 -22.23
CA ARG A 588 21.98 -16.39 -23.09
C ARG A 588 22.71 -16.36 -24.44
N ARG A 589 24.05 -16.34 -24.41
CA ARG A 589 24.86 -16.89 -25.50
C ARG A 589 25.05 -18.37 -25.20
N GLU A 590 24.54 -19.23 -26.07
CA GLU A 590 24.72 -20.67 -25.95
C GLU A 590 26.22 -21.02 -25.82
N PRO A 591 26.61 -22.01 -24.99
CA PRO A 591 28.01 -22.46 -24.83
C PRO A 591 28.66 -23.09 -26.09
N THR A 592 28.09 -22.92 -27.27
CA THR A 592 28.40 -23.71 -28.47
C THR A 592 29.24 -22.99 -29.52
N ASN A 593 29.78 -21.80 -29.24
CA ASN A 593 30.53 -21.05 -30.27
C ASN A 593 31.98 -21.55 -30.47
N ILE A 594 32.75 -21.78 -29.39
CA ILE A 594 34.15 -22.23 -29.50
C ILE A 594 34.29 -23.68 -29.97
N HIS A 595 33.41 -24.57 -29.51
CA HIS A 595 33.40 -25.96 -29.97
C HIS A 595 33.08 -26.05 -31.46
N HIS A 596 32.14 -25.20 -31.92
CA HIS A 596 31.77 -25.10 -33.32
C HIS A 596 32.90 -24.49 -34.17
N LEU A 597 33.51 -23.38 -33.74
CA LEU A 597 34.68 -22.80 -34.43
C LEU A 597 35.84 -23.79 -34.53
N ASN A 598 36.13 -24.53 -33.45
CA ASN A 598 37.16 -25.57 -33.48
C ASN A 598 36.82 -26.70 -34.47
N ALA A 599 35.56 -27.08 -34.61
CA ALA A 599 35.13 -28.06 -35.61
C ALA A 599 35.33 -27.51 -37.04
N ILE A 600 34.99 -26.25 -37.28
CA ILE A 600 35.21 -25.57 -38.57
C ILE A 600 36.70 -25.51 -38.91
N ILE A 601 37.55 -25.06 -37.98
CA ILE A 601 39.00 -24.97 -38.17
C ILE A 601 39.58 -26.34 -38.51
N ARG A 602 39.16 -27.40 -37.80
CA ARG A 602 39.59 -28.78 -38.08
C ARG A 602 39.24 -29.21 -39.50
N ASP A 603 38.07 -28.86 -40.01
CA ASP A 603 37.67 -29.17 -41.39
C ASP A 603 38.40 -28.30 -42.42
N GLN A 604 38.60 -27.00 -42.14
CA GLN A 604 39.40 -26.12 -42.99
C GLN A 604 40.83 -26.63 -43.16
N ILE A 605 41.46 -27.11 -42.09
CA ILE A 605 42.80 -27.73 -42.14
C ILE A 605 42.81 -28.96 -43.05
N LYS A 606 41.82 -29.86 -42.94
CA LYS A 606 41.73 -31.05 -43.81
C LYS A 606 41.60 -30.67 -45.29
N HIS A 607 40.81 -29.64 -45.60
CA HIS A 607 40.64 -29.17 -46.97
C HIS A 607 41.92 -28.51 -47.50
N LEU A 608 42.60 -27.73 -46.67
CA LEU A 608 43.88 -27.13 -47.00
C LEU A 608 44.95 -28.19 -47.26
N GLN A 609 45.06 -29.21 -46.42
CA GLN A 609 45.98 -30.34 -46.63
C GLN A 609 45.78 -30.98 -48.01
N LYS A 610 44.53 -31.31 -48.35
CA LYS A 610 44.20 -31.88 -49.67
C LYS A 610 44.59 -30.96 -50.84
N ALA A 611 44.37 -29.66 -50.71
CA ALA A 611 44.73 -28.69 -51.75
C ALA A 611 46.26 -28.54 -51.90
N VAL A 612 47.00 -28.59 -50.80
CA VAL A 612 48.47 -28.56 -50.80
C VAL A 612 49.04 -29.84 -51.41
N ASP A 613 48.53 -31.01 -51.05
CA ASP A 613 48.94 -32.30 -51.64
C ASP A 613 48.74 -32.30 -53.16
N ARG A 614 47.61 -31.74 -53.61
CA ARG A 614 47.30 -31.59 -55.03
C ARG A 614 48.20 -30.57 -55.73
N SER A 615 48.54 -29.47 -55.07
CA SER A 615 49.55 -28.50 -55.53
C SER A 615 50.90 -29.17 -55.79
N LEU A 616 51.30 -30.04 -54.85
CA LEU A 616 52.54 -30.79 -54.92
C LEU A 616 52.54 -31.84 -56.05
N GLN A 617 51.37 -32.44 -56.33
CA GLN A 617 51.19 -33.34 -57.46
C GLN A 617 51.22 -32.60 -58.80
N LEU A 618 50.57 -31.43 -58.89
CA LEU A 618 50.58 -30.57 -60.08
C LEU A 618 51.97 -29.99 -60.35
N SER A 619 52.77 -29.66 -59.32
CA SER A 619 54.15 -29.20 -59.52
C SER A 619 55.03 -30.31 -60.11
N ARG A 620 54.87 -31.56 -59.66
CA ARG A 620 55.51 -32.74 -60.25
C ARG A 620 55.09 -32.96 -61.70
N GLN A 621 53.81 -32.75 -62.02
CA GLN A 621 53.30 -32.85 -63.39
C GLN A 621 53.77 -31.69 -64.28
N ARG A 622 53.88 -30.46 -63.77
CA ARG A 622 54.41 -29.31 -64.50
C ARG A 622 55.92 -29.41 -64.72
N ALA A 623 56.67 -29.95 -63.76
CA ALA A 623 58.07 -30.30 -63.96
C ALA A 623 58.24 -31.33 -65.08
N ALA A 624 57.29 -32.27 -65.23
CA ALA A 624 57.25 -33.21 -66.35
C ALA A 624 56.73 -32.60 -67.66
N ALA A 625 55.84 -31.60 -67.62
CA ALA A 625 55.26 -30.95 -68.80
C ALA A 625 56.09 -29.77 -69.35
N SER A 626 56.98 -29.18 -68.54
CA SER A 626 57.88 -28.10 -68.94
C SER A 626 58.94 -28.54 -69.97
N GLU A 627 59.01 -29.82 -70.31
CA GLU A 627 59.81 -30.34 -71.42
C GLU A 627 59.15 -30.16 -72.81
N LEU A 628 57.92 -29.65 -72.92
CA LEU A 628 57.28 -29.30 -74.20
C LEU A 628 56.72 -27.86 -74.24
N ALA A 629 57.13 -27.12 -75.27
CA ALA A 629 57.15 -25.67 -75.49
C ALA A 629 55.79 -24.87 -75.60
N PRO A 630 55.82 -23.52 -75.67
CA PRO A 630 54.67 -22.59 -75.60
C PRO A 630 54.22 -22.01 -76.97
N LEU A 631 52.95 -21.58 -77.15
CA LEU A 631 52.51 -20.72 -78.29
C LEU A 631 51.06 -20.13 -78.29
N MET A 632 50.42 -19.74 -77.17
CA MET A 632 49.06 -19.11 -77.22
C MET A 632 48.85 -18.00 -76.16
N ASP A 633 49.22 -16.74 -76.49
CA ASP A 633 49.18 -15.61 -75.55
C ASP A 633 48.22 -14.45 -75.96
N LYS A 634 48.04 -14.17 -77.25
CA LYS A 634 47.42 -12.90 -77.67
C LYS A 634 45.89 -12.80 -77.54
N ASP A 635 45.14 -13.90 -77.72
CA ASP A 635 43.67 -13.85 -77.62
C ASP A 635 43.16 -13.80 -76.17
N LYS A 636 44.01 -14.20 -75.22
CA LYS A 636 43.68 -14.15 -73.78
C LYS A 636 43.70 -12.73 -73.24
N GLU A 637 44.58 -11.88 -73.77
CA GLU A 637 44.73 -10.49 -73.33
C GLU A 637 43.49 -9.64 -73.68
N ALA A 638 42.92 -9.82 -74.87
CA ALA A 638 41.74 -9.06 -75.31
C ALA A 638 40.47 -9.35 -74.47
N CYS A 639 40.23 -10.64 -74.17
CA CYS A 639 39.11 -11.05 -73.30
C CYS A 639 39.28 -10.52 -71.86
N MET A 640 40.53 -10.46 -71.38
CA MET A 640 40.85 -9.94 -70.04
C MET A 640 40.49 -8.45 -69.91
N GLU A 641 40.68 -7.68 -70.98
CA GLU A 641 40.38 -6.24 -70.98
C GLU A 641 38.86 -5.95 -70.88
N GLU A 642 38.01 -6.72 -71.57
CA GLU A 642 36.56 -6.59 -71.46
C GLU A 642 36.04 -7.00 -70.08
N ILE A 643 36.61 -8.05 -69.48
CA ILE A 643 36.29 -8.48 -68.12
C ILE A 643 36.61 -7.36 -67.11
N LEU A 644 37.73 -6.64 -67.29
CA LEU A 644 38.10 -5.52 -66.42
C LEU A 644 37.13 -4.34 -66.54
N LYS A 645 36.67 -4.01 -67.75
CA LYS A 645 35.66 -2.95 -67.99
C LYS A 645 34.32 -3.29 -67.34
N LEU A 646 33.86 -4.54 -67.44
CA LEU A 646 32.61 -4.95 -66.79
C LEU A 646 32.72 -4.97 -65.25
N LYS A 647 33.89 -5.35 -64.72
CA LYS A 647 34.15 -5.32 -63.27
C LYS A 647 34.15 -3.90 -62.71
N SER A 648 34.72 -2.92 -63.42
CA SER A 648 34.70 -1.52 -62.97
C SER A 648 33.27 -0.97 -62.93
N LEU A 649 32.47 -1.23 -63.96
CA LEU A 649 31.08 -0.78 -64.02
C LEU A 649 30.21 -1.41 -62.91
N LEU A 650 30.43 -2.71 -62.64
CA LEU A 650 29.77 -3.40 -61.54
C LEU A 650 30.15 -2.80 -60.17
N SER A 651 31.42 -2.41 -60.00
CA SER A 651 31.91 -1.76 -58.78
C SER A 651 31.20 -0.43 -58.55
N THR A 652 31.11 0.43 -59.57
CA THR A 652 30.41 1.72 -59.47
C THR A 652 28.93 1.54 -59.13
N LYS A 653 28.26 0.54 -59.71
CA LYS A 653 26.85 0.25 -59.38
C LYS A 653 26.68 -0.24 -57.95
N ARG A 654 27.61 -1.03 -57.42
CA ARG A 654 27.59 -1.46 -56.00
C ARG A 654 27.79 -0.28 -55.05
N GLU A 655 28.68 0.65 -55.39
CA GLU A 655 28.92 1.87 -54.61
C GLU A 655 27.69 2.78 -54.59
N GLN A 656 27.02 2.99 -55.73
CA GLN A 656 25.77 3.73 -55.81
C GLN A 656 24.67 3.11 -54.91
N ILE A 657 24.55 1.78 -54.89
CA ILE A 657 23.60 1.07 -54.01
C ILE A 657 23.97 1.27 -52.53
N ALA A 658 25.26 1.26 -52.19
CA ALA A 658 25.73 1.51 -50.83
C ALA A 658 25.37 2.93 -50.36
N THR A 659 25.60 3.93 -51.21
CA THR A 659 25.25 5.34 -50.92
C THR A 659 23.75 5.52 -50.74
N LEU A 660 22.92 4.93 -51.61
CA LEU A 660 21.45 4.98 -51.45
C LEU A 660 20.99 4.33 -50.14
N ARG A 661 21.57 3.19 -49.76
CA ARG A 661 21.27 2.54 -48.47
C ARG A 661 21.63 3.42 -47.28
N LEU A 662 22.75 4.13 -47.35
CA LEU A 662 23.17 5.06 -46.29
C LEU A 662 22.20 6.23 -46.14
N VAL A 663 21.79 6.84 -47.26
CA VAL A 663 20.81 7.94 -47.27
C VAL A 663 19.45 7.48 -46.73
N LEU A 664 18.98 6.30 -47.13
CA LEU A 664 17.74 5.73 -46.61
C LEU A 664 17.81 5.45 -45.11
N LYS A 665 18.97 4.98 -44.61
CA LYS A 665 19.19 4.77 -43.17
C LYS A 665 19.19 6.08 -42.40
N ALA A 666 19.80 7.13 -42.95
CA ALA A 666 19.77 8.47 -42.37
C ALA A 666 18.34 9.03 -42.30
N ASN A 667 17.57 8.94 -43.39
CA ASN A 667 16.18 9.39 -43.42
C ASN A 667 15.30 8.64 -42.41
N LYS A 668 15.50 7.32 -42.27
CA LYS A 668 14.83 6.53 -41.24
C LYS A 668 15.14 7.06 -39.84
N GLN A 669 16.42 7.30 -39.54
CA GLN A 669 16.84 7.83 -38.25
C GLN A 669 16.21 9.21 -37.97
N THR A 670 16.17 10.10 -38.95
CA THR A 670 15.54 11.42 -38.82
C THR A 670 14.05 11.32 -38.52
N ALA A 671 13.33 10.39 -39.17
CA ALA A 671 11.91 10.15 -38.91
C ALA A 671 11.68 9.59 -37.49
N GLU A 672 12.52 8.66 -37.04
CA GLU A 672 12.43 8.09 -35.69
C GLU A 672 12.67 9.16 -34.61
N VAL A 673 13.66 10.04 -34.80
CA VAL A 673 13.94 11.16 -33.88
C VAL A 673 12.78 12.17 -33.87
N ALA A 674 12.21 12.50 -35.03
CA ALA A 674 11.05 13.39 -35.10
C ALA A 674 9.82 12.82 -34.36
N LEU A 675 9.55 11.51 -34.52
CA LEU A 675 8.47 10.83 -33.81
C LEU A 675 8.72 10.77 -32.30
N ALA A 676 9.95 10.51 -31.86
CA ALA A 676 10.31 10.52 -30.44
C ALA A 676 10.07 11.90 -29.81
N ASN A 677 10.45 12.98 -30.50
CA ASN A 677 10.22 14.34 -30.06
C ASN A 677 8.72 14.68 -29.96
N LEU A 678 7.93 14.29 -30.96
CA LEU A 678 6.49 14.54 -30.96
C LEU A 678 5.79 13.78 -29.83
N LYS A 679 6.20 12.52 -29.59
CA LYS A 679 5.71 11.70 -28.47
C LYS A 679 6.05 12.32 -27.11
N SER A 680 7.27 12.82 -26.94
CA SER A 680 7.69 13.50 -25.71
C SER A 680 6.88 14.78 -25.47
N LYS A 681 6.65 15.60 -26.50
CA LYS A 681 5.80 16.80 -26.39
C LYS A 681 4.37 16.46 -25.97
N TYR A 682 3.79 15.44 -26.58
CA TYR A 682 2.44 14.98 -26.24
C TYR A 682 2.34 14.51 -24.78
N GLU A 683 3.29 13.70 -24.30
CA GLU A 683 3.27 13.26 -22.90
C GLU A 683 3.48 14.44 -21.93
N ASN A 684 4.31 15.43 -22.28
CA ASN A 684 4.48 16.64 -21.46
C ASN A 684 3.22 17.51 -21.41
N GLU A 685 2.52 17.70 -22.53
CA GLU A 685 1.25 18.42 -22.55
C GLU A 685 0.18 17.69 -21.73
N LYS A 686 0.13 16.36 -21.85
CA LYS A 686 -0.76 15.51 -21.08
C LYS A 686 -0.48 15.62 -19.58
N THR A 687 0.77 15.61 -19.13
CA THR A 687 1.09 15.82 -17.70
C THR A 687 0.66 17.21 -17.23
N MET A 688 0.95 18.27 -17.99
CA MET A 688 0.50 19.63 -17.65
C MET A 688 -1.03 19.75 -17.56
N VAL A 689 -1.78 19.14 -18.48
CA VAL A 689 -3.26 19.11 -18.43
C VAL A 689 -3.75 18.36 -17.20
N THR A 690 -3.11 17.23 -16.84
CA THR A 690 -3.50 16.49 -15.63
C THR A 690 -3.22 17.28 -14.35
N GLU A 691 -2.08 17.97 -14.26
CA GLU A 691 -1.73 18.81 -13.11
C GLU A 691 -2.66 20.01 -12.97
N THR A 692 -2.98 20.70 -14.07
CA THR A 692 -3.91 21.85 -14.06
C THR A 692 -5.31 21.42 -13.65
N MET A 693 -5.82 20.30 -14.18
CA MET A 693 -7.10 19.71 -13.73
C MET A 693 -7.09 19.35 -12.24
N MET A 694 -5.98 18.83 -11.72
CA MET A 694 -5.84 18.52 -10.30
C MET A 694 -5.82 19.80 -9.44
N LYS A 695 -5.11 20.85 -9.86
CA LYS A 695 -5.10 22.16 -9.19
C LYS A 695 -6.50 22.78 -9.14
N LEU A 696 -7.23 22.80 -10.26
CA LEU A 696 -8.61 23.31 -10.31
C LEU A 696 -9.55 22.54 -9.37
N ARG A 697 -9.40 21.21 -9.27
CA ARG A 697 -10.19 20.40 -8.31
C ARG A 697 -9.87 20.76 -6.85
N ASN A 698 -8.60 21.00 -6.54
CA ASN A 698 -8.19 21.39 -5.19
C ASN A 698 -8.66 22.80 -4.83
N GLU A 699 -8.55 23.76 -5.75
CA GLU A 699 -9.08 25.12 -5.56
C GLU A 699 -10.60 25.11 -5.38
N LEU A 700 -11.32 24.32 -6.19
CA LEU A 700 -12.77 24.14 -6.02
C LEU A 700 -13.11 23.54 -4.65
N LYS A 701 -12.28 22.63 -4.13
CA LYS A 701 -12.45 22.05 -2.79
C LYS A 701 -12.24 23.11 -1.71
N ALA A 702 -11.18 23.90 -1.79
CA ALA A 702 -10.89 24.99 -0.85
C ALA A 702 -12.03 26.04 -0.85
N LEU A 703 -12.52 26.44 -2.03
CA LEU A 703 -13.64 27.37 -2.12
C LEU A 703 -14.95 26.82 -1.52
N LYS A 704 -15.18 25.50 -1.60
CA LYS A 704 -16.32 24.86 -0.93
C LYS A 704 -16.16 24.85 0.59
N GLU A 705 -14.95 24.60 1.09
CA GLU A 705 -14.63 24.65 2.52
C GLU A 705 -14.80 26.08 3.06
N ASP A 706 -14.32 27.10 2.34
CA ASP A 706 -14.50 28.50 2.68
C ASP A 706 -16.00 28.88 2.69
N ALA A 707 -16.76 28.49 1.65
CA ALA A 707 -18.19 28.75 1.59
C ALA A 707 -18.96 28.09 2.76
N ALA A 708 -18.61 26.86 3.13
CA ALA A 708 -19.18 26.19 4.29
C ALA A 708 -18.82 26.91 5.60
N THR A 709 -17.60 27.43 5.71
CA THR A 709 -17.12 28.21 6.86
C THR A 709 -17.89 29.54 6.98
N PHE A 710 -18.08 30.26 5.86
CA PHE A 710 -18.91 31.47 5.83
C PHE A 710 -20.37 31.18 6.16
N SER A 711 -20.94 30.07 5.69
CA SER A 711 -22.29 29.64 6.05
C SER A 711 -22.42 29.38 7.55
N SER A 712 -21.41 28.73 8.15
CA SER A 712 -21.36 28.44 9.59
C SER A 712 -21.23 29.73 10.43
N LEU A 713 -20.36 30.66 10.01
CA LEU A 713 -20.23 31.97 10.64
C LEU A 713 -21.54 32.78 10.54
N ARG A 714 -22.18 32.81 9.37
CA ARG A 714 -23.47 33.48 9.16
C ARG A 714 -24.56 32.88 10.05
N ALA A 715 -24.61 31.55 10.19
CA ALA A 715 -25.52 30.87 11.09
C ALA A 715 -25.27 31.24 12.56
N MET A 716 -24.00 31.29 13.00
CA MET A 716 -23.66 31.74 14.35
C MET A 716 -24.09 33.18 14.63
N PHE A 717 -23.91 34.10 13.67
CA PHE A 717 -24.37 35.48 13.81
C PHE A 717 -25.91 35.59 13.83
N ALA A 718 -26.62 34.75 13.08
CA ALA A 718 -28.08 34.71 13.08
C ALA A 718 -28.69 34.16 14.39
N THR A 719 -27.94 33.38 15.16
CA THR A 719 -28.40 32.80 16.44
C THR A 719 -28.26 33.71 17.67
N ARG A 720 -27.80 34.97 17.51
CA ARG A 720 -27.67 35.92 18.63
C ARG A 720 -28.87 36.88 18.68
N PRO A 721 -29.68 36.92 19.77
CA PRO A 721 -30.83 37.83 19.86
C PRO A 721 -30.39 39.28 20.19
N PRO A 722 -31.18 40.31 19.82
CA PRO A 722 -30.94 41.68 20.25
C PRO A 722 -31.52 41.89 21.65
N SER A 723 -30.66 42.11 22.65
CA SER A 723 -31.07 42.58 23.98
C SER A 723 -30.61 44.03 24.16
N LEU A 724 -31.58 44.93 24.36
CA LEU A 724 -31.44 46.35 24.68
C LEU A 724 -30.92 46.54 26.12
N GLU A 725 -29.96 47.46 26.33
CA GLU A 725 -30.11 48.68 27.15
C GLU A 725 -28.75 49.35 27.40
N ALA A 726 -28.73 50.68 27.25
CA ALA A 726 -27.62 51.55 27.59
C ALA A 726 -27.54 51.78 29.10
N PRO A 727 -26.33 52.03 29.64
CA PRO A 727 -26.22 53.13 30.59
C PRO A 727 -25.04 54.07 30.31
N SER A 728 -25.25 55.29 30.78
CA SER A 728 -24.42 56.49 30.78
C SER A 728 -22.95 56.31 31.19
N SER A 729 -22.10 57.13 30.58
CA SER A 729 -20.66 57.32 30.83
C SER A 729 -20.30 57.66 32.28
N PRO A 730 -19.00 57.52 32.65
CA PRO A 730 -18.18 58.74 32.72
C PRO A 730 -16.82 58.61 32.00
N ALA A 731 -16.27 59.77 31.70
CA ALA A 731 -15.05 59.99 30.93
C ALA A 731 -13.76 59.60 31.68
N SER A 732 -12.74 59.11 30.95
CA SER A 732 -11.45 59.80 30.77
C SER A 732 -10.40 58.96 30.00
N SER A 733 -9.83 59.62 28.99
CA SER A 733 -8.47 59.48 28.42
C SER A 733 -7.92 58.10 28.02
N SER A 734 -7.79 57.85 26.72
CA SER A 734 -6.59 58.25 25.94
C SER A 734 -6.63 57.65 24.52
N SER A 735 -6.09 58.43 23.59
CA SER A 735 -6.08 58.23 22.14
C SER A 735 -5.19 57.06 21.71
N SER A 736 -5.68 56.21 20.80
CA SER A 736 -4.84 55.63 19.74
C SER A 736 -5.70 55.31 18.52
N SER A 737 -5.39 55.97 17.41
CA SER A 737 -5.96 55.79 16.08
C SER A 737 -5.89 54.34 15.60
N TRP A 738 -7.03 53.76 15.23
CA TRP A 738 -7.10 52.58 14.38
C TRP A 738 -7.78 52.95 13.07
N THR A 739 -6.98 53.05 12.02
CA THR A 739 -7.42 53.11 10.63
C THR A 739 -7.89 51.71 10.19
N PRO A 740 -9.04 51.57 9.50
CA PRO A 740 -9.41 50.29 8.92
C PRO A 740 -8.45 49.97 7.76
N PRO A 741 -8.05 48.70 7.56
CA PRO A 741 -7.23 48.36 6.42
C PRO A 741 -8.04 48.58 5.14
N THR A 742 -7.54 49.48 4.31
CA THR A 742 -7.92 49.66 2.91
C THR A 742 -7.71 48.33 2.19
N MET A 743 -8.78 47.55 2.06
CA MET A 743 -8.84 46.50 1.04
C MET A 743 -8.71 47.20 -0.32
N PRO A 744 -7.82 46.74 -1.21
CA PRO A 744 -7.79 47.29 -2.55
C PRO A 744 -9.13 46.93 -3.20
N TYR A 745 -9.95 47.95 -3.42
CA TYR A 745 -11.05 47.94 -4.37
C TYR A 745 -10.47 47.46 -5.70
N ARG A 746 -10.52 46.15 -5.96
CA ARG A 746 -10.45 45.65 -7.32
C ARG A 746 -11.76 46.04 -7.96
N HIS A 747 -11.70 47.13 -8.69
CA HIS A 747 -12.66 47.55 -9.70
C HIS A 747 -13.04 46.32 -10.53
N TRP A 748 -14.18 45.71 -10.23
CA TRP A 748 -14.89 44.90 -11.20
C TRP A 748 -15.57 45.88 -12.13
N THR A 749 -14.89 46.23 -13.21
CA THR A 749 -15.60 46.68 -14.40
C THR A 749 -16.40 45.46 -14.88
N MET A 750 -17.73 45.58 -14.91
CA MET A 750 -18.54 44.67 -15.72
C MET A 750 -18.14 44.87 -17.18
N GLY A 751 -17.14 44.10 -17.63
CA GLY A 751 -16.94 43.84 -19.04
C GLY A 751 -18.02 42.90 -19.51
N VAL A 752 -19.17 43.43 -19.91
CA VAL A 752 -20.11 42.71 -20.77
C VAL A 752 -19.41 42.50 -22.11
N ARG A 753 -18.64 41.42 -22.26
CA ARG A 753 -18.38 40.86 -23.59
C ARG A 753 -19.56 39.98 -23.93
N ALA A 754 -20.55 40.60 -24.56
CA ALA A 754 -21.48 39.87 -25.40
C ALA A 754 -20.66 39.15 -26.48
N PHE A 755 -20.55 37.83 -26.39
CA PHE A 755 -20.24 37.02 -27.56
C PHE A 755 -21.51 37.00 -28.41
N VAL A 756 -21.64 38.02 -29.26
CA VAL A 756 -22.47 37.92 -30.46
C VAL A 756 -21.73 36.95 -31.38
N VAL A 757 -22.21 35.72 -31.41
CA VAL A 757 -21.90 34.80 -32.50
C VAL A 757 -22.81 35.22 -33.64
N GLU A 758 -22.27 35.98 -34.59
CA GLU A 758 -22.89 36.12 -35.92
C GLU A 758 -22.06 35.35 -36.96
N PRO A 759 -22.73 34.62 -37.87
CA PRO A 759 -22.10 33.71 -38.81
C PRO A 759 -21.81 34.37 -40.16
N HIS A 760 -20.97 33.68 -40.95
CA HIS A 760 -20.63 33.95 -42.36
C HIS A 760 -19.54 35.02 -42.53
N THR A 761 -18.38 34.70 -43.08
CA THR A 761 -18.19 34.33 -44.48
C THR A 761 -16.71 34.01 -44.65
N TYR A 762 -16.35 32.90 -45.30
CA TYR A 762 -15.21 32.83 -46.22
C TYR A 762 -15.30 31.50 -46.97
N THR A 763 -16.25 31.46 -47.90
CA THR A 763 -16.05 30.79 -49.19
C THR A 763 -15.01 31.60 -49.96
N ASN A 764 -13.84 31.02 -50.22
CA ASN A 764 -13.16 31.01 -51.52
C ASN A 764 -11.72 30.58 -51.30
N LEU A 765 -11.38 29.37 -51.76
CA LEU A 765 -10.27 29.12 -52.68
C LEU A 765 -10.30 27.65 -53.10
N LEU A 766 -11.19 27.35 -54.05
CA LEU A 766 -11.01 26.26 -54.98
C LEU A 766 -11.34 26.79 -56.37
N ALA A 767 -10.34 26.90 -57.25
CA ALA A 767 -10.49 26.65 -58.70
C ALA A 767 -9.17 26.85 -59.47
N ARG A 768 -8.53 25.75 -59.86
CA ARG A 768 -8.35 25.30 -61.26
C ARG A 768 -7.59 23.96 -61.22
N ARG A 769 -8.27 22.83 -61.49
CA ARG A 769 -8.57 22.21 -62.81
C ARG A 769 -7.27 21.95 -63.61
N TYR A 770 -6.96 20.77 -64.14
CA TYR A 770 -7.74 19.71 -64.82
C TYR A 770 -7.07 18.33 -64.54
N ALA A 771 -7.81 17.26 -64.22
CA ALA A 771 -8.39 16.21 -65.13
C ALA A 771 -7.29 15.32 -65.78
N SER A 772 -7.34 13.98 -65.83
CA SER A 772 -8.47 13.03 -65.96
C SER A 772 -8.04 11.58 -65.59
N GLU A 773 -9.03 10.76 -65.15
CA GLU A 773 -9.33 9.35 -65.52
C GLU A 773 -8.26 8.22 -65.35
N SER A 774 -8.55 6.95 -64.99
CA SER A 774 -9.77 6.22 -64.61
C SER A 774 -9.45 4.74 -64.20
N HIS A 775 -10.39 4.11 -63.47
CA HIS A 775 -10.70 2.66 -63.29
C HIS A 775 -9.65 1.70 -62.63
N TYR A 776 -9.94 0.80 -61.67
CA TYR A 776 -11.08 -0.12 -61.38
C TYR A 776 -11.13 -0.52 -59.86
N SER A 777 -12.32 -0.92 -59.38
CA SER A 777 -12.76 -1.37 -58.02
C SER A 777 -12.32 -2.82 -57.62
N PRO A 778 -12.84 -3.51 -56.55
CA PRO A 778 -13.70 -3.12 -55.39
C PRO A 778 -13.24 -3.71 -54.01
N GLY A 779 -13.87 -3.29 -52.90
CA GLY A 779 -13.72 -3.98 -51.59
C GLY A 779 -14.55 -3.37 -50.45
N SER A 780 -15.55 -4.12 -49.99
CA SER A 780 -16.64 -3.81 -49.05
C SER A 780 -16.23 -3.66 -47.57
N ALA A 781 -16.96 -2.83 -46.81
CA ALA A 781 -17.30 -3.09 -45.39
C ALA A 781 -18.49 -2.22 -44.92
N PRO A 782 -19.46 -2.78 -44.15
CA PRO A 782 -20.72 -2.10 -43.84
C PRO A 782 -20.80 -1.48 -42.42
N SER A 783 -21.87 -0.73 -42.29
CA SER A 783 -22.48 0.06 -41.22
C SER A 783 -22.88 -0.67 -39.93
N SER A 784 -22.84 0.10 -38.83
CA SER A 784 -23.60 -0.08 -37.58
C SER A 784 -25.12 0.08 -37.81
N PRO A 785 -25.96 -0.68 -37.08
CA PRO A 785 -27.33 -0.23 -36.83
C PRO A 785 -27.76 -0.30 -35.36
N TYR A 786 -28.42 0.78 -34.93
CA TYR A 786 -29.51 0.73 -33.96
C TYR A 786 -30.67 -0.10 -34.55
N ARG A 787 -31.24 -1.06 -33.80
CA ARG A 787 -32.67 -1.44 -33.90
C ARG A 787 -33.12 -2.28 -32.71
N SER A 788 -34.18 -1.84 -32.04
CA SER A 788 -35.06 -2.66 -31.19
C SER A 788 -35.95 -3.57 -32.05
N PRO A 789 -36.57 -4.61 -31.47
CA PRO A 789 -38.04 -4.60 -31.42
C PRO A 789 -38.65 -5.12 -30.10
N LEU A 790 -39.85 -4.60 -29.84
CA LEU A 790 -40.84 -5.00 -28.84
C LEU A 790 -41.46 -6.37 -29.16
N LEU A 791 -41.79 -7.18 -28.13
CA LEU A 791 -43.12 -7.77 -27.89
C LEU A 791 -43.14 -8.68 -26.64
N ALA A 792 -44.07 -8.39 -25.73
CA ALA A 792 -44.76 -9.25 -24.73
C ALA A 792 -43.88 -10.07 -23.73
N SER A 793 -44.10 -10.03 -22.42
CA SER A 793 -45.37 -10.33 -21.78
C SER A 793 -45.39 -9.90 -20.30
N ARG A 794 -46.61 -9.65 -19.82
CA ARG A 794 -47.00 -9.22 -18.47
C ARG A 794 -46.79 -10.31 -17.41
N ARG A 795 -46.37 -9.91 -16.20
CA ARG A 795 -46.98 -10.20 -14.86
C ARG A 795 -45.96 -9.83 -13.78
N SER A 796 -46.18 -8.73 -13.05
CA SER A 796 -46.88 -8.68 -11.75
C SER A 796 -46.25 -9.58 -10.69
N MET A 797 -45.56 -8.91 -9.75
CA MET A 797 -45.40 -9.37 -8.38
C MET A 797 -46.75 -9.81 -7.81
N TRP A 798 -46.75 -10.88 -7.00
CA TRP A 798 -47.56 -10.97 -5.78
C TRP A 798 -46.81 -11.82 -4.76
N SER A 799 -46.76 -11.26 -3.57
CA SER A 799 -46.52 -11.87 -2.27
C SER A 799 -47.38 -13.11 -2.02
N SER A 800 -46.84 -14.10 -1.29
CA SER A 800 -47.48 -14.60 -0.07
C SER A 800 -46.57 -15.53 0.72
N SER A 801 -46.33 -15.10 1.96
CA SER A 801 -46.24 -15.84 3.22
C SER A 801 -46.52 -17.34 3.17
N GLN A 802 -45.60 -18.15 3.69
CA GLN A 802 -45.99 -19.28 4.53
C GLN A 802 -44.91 -19.69 5.52
N SER A 803 -45.40 -20.09 6.68
CA SER A 803 -44.73 -20.20 7.96
C SER A 803 -44.34 -21.64 8.27
N ARG A 804 -43.22 -21.81 9.00
CA ARG A 804 -42.84 -22.94 9.90
C ARG A 804 -42.46 -24.30 9.26
N PRO A 805 -41.79 -25.22 10.01
CA PRO A 805 -40.93 -25.08 11.19
C PRO A 805 -39.58 -25.84 11.09
N LEU A 806 -38.75 -25.66 12.12
CA LEU A 806 -37.53 -26.42 12.48
C LEU A 806 -37.68 -27.96 12.37
N PRO A 807 -36.55 -28.67 12.29
CA PRO A 807 -36.34 -29.72 13.28
C PRO A 807 -34.99 -29.61 14.00
N SER A 808 -35.09 -29.81 15.31
CA SER A 808 -34.05 -30.02 16.30
C SER A 808 -33.34 -31.36 16.11
N HIS A 809 -32.00 -31.37 16.16
CA HIS A 809 -31.24 -32.47 16.76
C HIS A 809 -29.94 -31.92 17.35
N PHE A 810 -29.93 -31.73 18.67
CA PHE A 810 -28.73 -31.66 19.49
C PHE A 810 -28.56 -33.02 20.17
N GLN A 811 -27.37 -33.62 20.06
CA GLN A 811 -26.82 -34.48 21.11
C GLN A 811 -25.38 -34.08 21.40
N HIS A 812 -25.05 -34.22 22.67
CA HIS A 812 -24.00 -33.60 23.46
C HIS A 812 -22.56 -33.88 23.02
N SER A 813 -21.69 -32.89 23.20
CA SER A 813 -20.37 -33.12 23.80
C SER A 813 -19.86 -31.87 24.50
N THR A 814 -19.57 -32.06 25.78
CA THR A 814 -19.09 -31.09 26.76
C THR A 814 -17.62 -30.77 26.52
N SER A 815 -17.28 -29.49 26.36
CA SER A 815 -15.93 -29.01 26.66
C SER A 815 -15.98 -27.55 27.10
N ARG A 816 -15.31 -27.28 28.23
CA ARG A 816 -15.24 -25.97 28.88
C ARG A 816 -14.42 -25.02 28.02
N TYR A 817 -14.98 -23.86 27.69
CA TYR A 817 -14.22 -22.72 27.18
C TYR A 817 -14.71 -21.43 27.84
N THR A 818 -13.82 -20.81 28.59
CA THR A 818 -13.91 -19.46 29.15
C THR A 818 -13.70 -18.42 28.04
N PRO A 819 -14.52 -17.36 27.93
CA PRO A 819 -14.29 -16.29 26.96
C PRO A 819 -13.29 -15.24 27.49
N PRO A 820 -12.51 -14.58 26.60
CA PRO A 820 -11.59 -13.52 26.97
C PRO A 820 -12.33 -12.20 27.19
N SER A 821 -12.04 -11.54 28.31
CA SER A 821 -12.56 -10.20 28.64
C SER A 821 -11.91 -9.13 27.76
N SER A 822 -12.74 -8.51 26.93
CA SER A 822 -12.46 -7.26 26.22
C SER A 822 -12.11 -6.14 27.20
N THR A 823 -10.87 -5.65 27.16
CA THR A 823 -10.45 -4.48 27.95
C THR A 823 -10.56 -3.23 27.06
N TYR A 824 -11.63 -2.47 27.26
CA TYR A 824 -11.82 -1.14 26.69
C TYR A 824 -10.99 -0.13 27.50
N SER A 825 -9.94 0.44 26.91
CA SER A 825 -9.15 1.52 27.53
C SER A 825 -9.71 2.89 27.11
N PRO A 826 -10.06 3.80 28.04
CA PRO A 826 -10.35 5.18 27.71
C PRO A 826 -9.07 6.01 27.59
N LEU A 827 -9.08 6.88 26.60
CA LEU A 827 -8.04 7.84 26.22
C LEU A 827 -7.76 8.86 27.33
N TYR A 828 -6.48 9.02 27.70
CA TYR A 828 -6.00 10.17 28.48
C TYR A 828 -5.75 11.39 27.58
N PRO A 829 -6.07 12.62 28.01
CA PRO A 829 -5.68 13.84 27.30
C PRO A 829 -4.22 14.22 27.63
N ARG A 830 -3.43 14.44 26.57
CA ARG A 830 -2.02 14.83 26.62
C ARG A 830 -1.91 16.36 26.61
N ASN A 831 -1.61 16.97 27.75
CA ASN A 831 -1.18 18.37 27.82
C ASN A 831 0.31 18.47 27.46
N TYR A 832 0.62 19.22 26.41
CA TYR A 832 1.98 19.64 26.07
C TYR A 832 2.31 20.94 26.82
N GLY A 833 3.41 20.94 27.55
CA GLY A 833 4.02 22.13 28.13
C GLY A 833 5.46 21.83 28.51
N SER A 834 6.38 21.97 27.56
CA SER A 834 7.83 21.93 27.82
C SER A 834 8.44 23.22 27.31
N GLN A 835 8.72 24.13 28.25
CA GLN A 835 9.71 25.18 28.07
C GLN A 835 11.05 24.61 28.54
N HIS A 836 12.02 24.56 27.64
CA HIS A 836 13.43 24.41 27.99
C HIS A 836 13.97 25.67 28.66
N PRO A 837 14.86 25.54 29.65
CA PRO A 837 15.94 26.50 29.83
C PRO A 837 17.28 25.87 29.45
N ARG A 838 18.13 26.71 28.88
CA ARG A 838 19.56 26.50 28.63
C ARG A 838 20.29 26.19 29.93
N TYR A 839 21.18 25.19 29.90
CA TYR A 839 22.62 25.32 30.14
C TYR A 839 23.32 24.06 29.62
#